data_AF-A0A840I7W0-F1
#
_entry.id   AF-A0A840I7W0-F1
#
_cell.length_a   1.000
_cell.length_b   1.000
_cell.length_c   1.000
_cell.angle_alpha   90.00
_cell.angle_beta   90.00
_cell.angle_gamma   90.00
#
_symmetry.space_group_name_H-M   'P 1'
#
loop_
_entity.id
_entity.type
_entity.pdbx_description
1 polymer ?
#
loop_
_entity_poly.entity_id
_entity_poly.type
_entity_poly.pdbx_seq_one_letter_code
_entity_poly.pdbx_strand_id
1 'polypeptide(L)'
;MHAWQTLREAPEFGVDARIAFLKSMLARARQLDAVRWTSYTRGNIAWMISAALAHVGIMFPEFRDAATWREHGIADVEAILERDIYPDGTEKELATHYHGVFPQYLLGLGLLAERNGHDASFMRSPRGRATVDYLRWLVRADGTIPMLGDSDRYLTEQTLGGGGTYLDGSGIPAYREIGERDPAHHTLAETPETLLRIAAEIYDDPTLVPAADSRLFPWGGQAVERAGSASLIFDAGPFGIAHQHEDKLAIDLYAHDRELIVDPGRYTYAATGPWRPFFASTAAHSTVLVDGEGQRRLGLTATYETETPLDMGWKSDATFDDAAGVYADGYGAARDRSATHRREVFFAKPDYWIVTDRVVGERPAQTAAQFQFAPGRATVSRTRSAVTFVTAEEEGKPRAGVVVDSGDDAAVSVAQGQEDPIRGWYSPTYNVKFAAPVASFLRTGPLPHVASTLVHPFAGVTAPPVSATRLAVARADGGALAPAAASALAIRRAGAEDRFLSSDLPGTTLRFGGAASDGRRAWWSVGAAGLRAFALVEGSRIVGADGVELVRTDAPIERLSGRVVGGTLALEAAALPGELRIAAPTAVVAATVNGRAVAVERDGALLVVDPSRAPSETPDGGARPGPEGPQGPAGPAGPTGAAGPTGPTGAAGPTGPAGAAGPRGARGPAGVASRTVRLRVVGARVRGRRLLLSVRTPGAGRLRVHGRGVVAQRTAVRRAAVHRLHVRLRPGEARRLRRPSARLTVSVVFLPRRDGAARLRASAIVRGRR
;
A
#
# COMPACT_ATOMS: atom_id res chain seq x y z
N MET A 1 14.44 -20.96 -26.23
CA MET A 1 13.75 -22.22 -25.89
C MET A 1 12.32 -22.22 -26.37
N HIS A 2 11.49 -21.23 -26.00
CA HIS A 2 10.13 -21.09 -26.57
C HIS A 2 10.12 -21.13 -28.11
N ALA A 3 11.00 -20.38 -28.77
CA ALA A 3 11.17 -20.44 -30.22
C ALA A 3 11.48 -21.85 -30.76
N TRP A 4 12.24 -22.68 -30.02
CA TRP A 4 12.50 -24.06 -30.43
C TRP A 4 11.24 -24.91 -30.35
N GLN A 5 10.50 -24.84 -29.23
CA GLN A 5 9.25 -25.60 -29.07
C GLN A 5 8.21 -25.20 -30.14
N THR A 6 8.06 -23.90 -30.38
CA THR A 6 7.08 -23.38 -31.35
C THR A 6 7.47 -23.70 -32.80
N LEU A 7 8.76 -23.64 -33.14
CA LEU A 7 9.21 -23.73 -34.53
C LEU A 7 9.71 -25.13 -34.93
N ARG A 8 10.06 -26.02 -33.99
CA ARG A 8 10.71 -27.31 -34.34
C ARG A 8 9.87 -28.18 -35.29
N GLU A 9 8.55 -28.01 -35.29
CA GLU A 9 7.60 -28.74 -36.15
C GLU A 9 7.21 -27.94 -37.40
N ALA A 10 7.57 -26.65 -37.48
CA ALA A 10 7.25 -25.81 -38.63
C ALA A 10 8.02 -26.28 -39.89
N PRO A 11 7.35 -26.48 -41.03
CA PRO A 11 7.99 -26.90 -42.29
C PRO A 11 9.11 -25.96 -42.75
N GLU A 12 8.96 -24.66 -42.49
CA GLU A 12 9.93 -23.61 -42.83
C GLU A 12 11.18 -23.67 -41.94
N PHE A 13 11.08 -24.29 -40.76
CA PHE A 13 12.21 -24.52 -39.87
C PHE A 13 12.87 -25.87 -40.19
N GLY A 14 13.42 -25.91 -41.40
CA GLY A 14 14.05 -27.09 -41.98
C GLY A 14 15.28 -27.59 -41.19
N VAL A 15 15.84 -28.72 -41.63
CA VAL A 15 16.97 -29.39 -40.97
C VAL A 15 18.15 -28.45 -40.76
N ASP A 16 18.55 -27.68 -41.77
CA ASP A 16 19.69 -26.76 -41.67
C ASP A 16 19.44 -25.64 -40.65
N ALA A 17 18.21 -25.11 -40.60
CA ALA A 17 17.83 -24.09 -39.63
C ALA A 17 17.84 -24.65 -38.19
N ARG A 18 17.37 -25.88 -38.00
CA ARG A 18 17.44 -26.58 -36.71
C ARG A 18 18.88 -26.82 -36.27
N ILE A 19 19.75 -27.26 -37.18
CA ILE A 19 21.19 -27.45 -36.89
C ILE A 19 21.84 -26.12 -36.53
N ALA A 20 21.59 -25.06 -37.28
CA ALA A 20 22.13 -23.73 -36.99
C ALA A 20 21.67 -23.21 -35.62
N PHE A 21 20.39 -23.41 -35.29
CA PHE A 21 19.84 -23.06 -33.98
C PHE A 21 20.52 -23.84 -32.85
N LEU A 22 20.64 -25.17 -32.97
CA LEU A 22 21.28 -26.00 -31.97
C LEU A 22 22.78 -25.65 -31.79
N LYS A 23 23.50 -25.35 -32.90
CA LYS A 23 24.88 -24.86 -32.83
C LYS A 23 24.97 -23.52 -32.07
N SER A 24 24.02 -22.62 -32.29
CA SER A 24 23.94 -21.35 -31.56
C SER A 24 23.69 -21.57 -30.06
N MET A 25 22.76 -22.46 -29.70
CA MET A 25 22.47 -22.81 -28.31
C MET A 25 23.69 -23.45 -27.62
N LEU A 26 24.35 -24.41 -28.28
CA LEU A 26 25.56 -25.06 -27.81
C LEU A 26 26.68 -24.03 -27.55
N ALA A 27 26.92 -23.12 -28.50
CA ALA A 27 27.92 -22.06 -28.36
C ALA A 27 27.60 -21.13 -27.18
N ARG A 28 26.32 -20.77 -27.00
CA ARG A 28 25.91 -19.89 -25.90
C ARG A 28 26.03 -20.57 -24.54
N ALA A 29 25.65 -21.84 -24.41
CA ALA A 29 25.78 -22.58 -23.15
C ALA A 29 27.25 -22.71 -22.71
N ARG A 30 28.15 -23.03 -23.64
CA ARG A 30 29.60 -23.04 -23.38
C ARG A 30 30.13 -21.69 -22.96
N GLN A 31 29.64 -20.62 -23.57
CA GLN A 31 30.01 -19.26 -23.17
C GLN A 31 29.53 -18.95 -21.74
N LEU A 32 28.26 -19.27 -21.41
CA LEU A 32 27.69 -19.05 -20.08
C LEU A 32 28.47 -19.82 -19.02
N ASP A 33 28.76 -21.10 -19.26
CA ASP A 33 29.55 -21.94 -18.35
C ASP A 33 30.96 -21.37 -18.11
N ALA A 34 31.58 -20.77 -19.14
CA ALA A 34 32.89 -20.14 -19.02
C ALA A 34 32.89 -18.81 -18.24
N VAL A 35 31.77 -18.08 -18.19
CA VAL A 35 31.72 -16.72 -17.59
C VAL A 35 30.98 -16.62 -16.26
N ARG A 36 30.24 -17.68 -15.86
CA ARG A 36 29.36 -17.70 -14.67
C ARG A 36 30.04 -17.36 -13.34
N TRP A 37 31.37 -17.42 -13.25
CA TRP A 37 32.14 -17.08 -12.04
C TRP A 37 33.21 -16.01 -12.22
N THR A 38 33.32 -15.41 -13.41
CA THR A 38 34.38 -14.42 -13.68
C THR A 38 33.83 -13.00 -13.81
N SER A 39 32.60 -12.84 -14.27
CA SER A 39 32.03 -11.52 -14.59
C SER A 39 30.91 -11.09 -13.64
N TYR A 40 30.16 -12.06 -13.09
CA TYR A 40 29.01 -11.81 -12.23
C TYR A 40 28.91 -12.91 -11.18
N THR A 41 29.35 -12.60 -9.96
CA THR A 41 29.41 -13.59 -8.89
C THR A 41 28.29 -13.45 -7.86
N ARG A 42 27.47 -12.39 -7.92
CA ARG A 42 26.38 -12.10 -6.97
C ARG A 42 25.13 -11.51 -7.65
N GLY A 43 24.02 -11.56 -6.91
CA GLY A 43 22.77 -10.89 -7.26
C GLY A 43 22.04 -11.52 -8.45
N ASN A 44 21.12 -10.74 -8.99
CA ASN A 44 20.22 -11.09 -10.08
C ASN A 44 20.93 -11.60 -11.35
N ILE A 45 22.08 -11.04 -11.74
CA ILE A 45 22.79 -11.46 -12.97
C ILE A 45 23.41 -12.85 -12.78
N ALA A 46 24.05 -13.10 -11.63
CA ALA A 46 24.61 -14.42 -11.32
C ALA A 46 23.50 -15.48 -11.36
N TRP A 47 22.36 -15.15 -10.74
CA TRP A 47 21.16 -15.99 -10.77
C TRP A 47 20.68 -16.30 -12.18
N MET A 48 20.47 -15.27 -13.01
CA MET A 48 19.98 -15.44 -14.37
C MET A 48 20.91 -16.27 -15.25
N ILE A 49 22.24 -16.09 -15.12
CA ILE A 49 23.23 -16.87 -15.87
C ILE A 49 23.18 -18.34 -15.48
N SER A 50 23.23 -18.64 -14.18
CA SER A 50 23.21 -20.01 -13.66
C SER A 50 21.90 -20.73 -13.96
N ALA A 51 20.76 -20.05 -13.77
CA ALA A 51 19.46 -20.58 -14.14
C ALA A 51 19.36 -20.86 -15.65
N ALA A 52 19.85 -19.94 -16.50
CA ALA A 52 19.83 -20.14 -17.95
C ALA A 52 20.71 -21.33 -18.40
N LEU A 53 21.86 -21.53 -17.76
CA LEU A 53 22.73 -22.67 -18.02
C LEU A 53 22.03 -23.99 -17.66
N ALA A 54 21.39 -24.05 -16.48
CA ALA A 54 20.61 -25.20 -16.06
C ALA A 54 19.45 -25.48 -17.04
N HIS A 55 18.72 -24.45 -17.46
CA HIS A 55 17.65 -24.59 -18.44
C HIS A 55 18.12 -25.23 -19.75
N VAL A 56 19.30 -24.85 -20.28
CA VAL A 56 19.83 -25.46 -21.50
C VAL A 56 20.18 -26.94 -21.28
N GLY A 57 20.82 -27.26 -20.16
CA GLY A 57 21.19 -28.64 -19.81
C GLY A 57 19.99 -29.56 -19.60
N ILE A 58 18.84 -29.02 -19.16
CA ILE A 58 17.59 -29.78 -19.02
C ILE A 58 16.86 -29.93 -20.37
N MET A 59 16.77 -28.85 -21.15
CA MET A 59 15.93 -28.83 -22.37
C MET A 59 16.57 -29.50 -23.58
N PHE A 60 17.91 -29.64 -23.60
CA PHE A 60 18.66 -30.24 -24.70
C PHE A 60 19.59 -31.33 -24.17
N PRO A 61 19.04 -32.43 -23.59
CA PRO A 61 19.84 -33.48 -22.97
C PRO A 61 20.74 -34.23 -23.97
N GLU A 62 20.54 -34.04 -25.28
CA GLU A 62 21.34 -34.66 -26.34
C GLU A 62 22.71 -33.99 -26.53
N PHE A 63 22.91 -32.77 -26.00
CA PHE A 63 24.25 -32.18 -26.01
C PHE A 63 25.17 -32.95 -25.06
N ARG A 64 26.40 -33.23 -25.53
CA ARG A 64 27.41 -33.95 -24.74
C ARG A 64 27.68 -33.33 -23.37
N ASP A 65 27.59 -32.00 -23.28
CA ASP A 65 27.91 -31.22 -22.09
C ASP A 65 26.65 -30.92 -21.23
N ALA A 66 25.46 -31.39 -21.63
CA ALA A 66 24.18 -31.01 -21.03
C ALA A 66 24.08 -31.35 -19.54
N ALA A 67 24.55 -32.53 -19.14
CA ALA A 67 24.53 -32.97 -17.75
C ALA A 67 25.38 -32.04 -16.86
N THR A 68 26.59 -31.71 -17.30
CA THR A 68 27.49 -30.79 -16.62
C THR A 68 26.86 -29.40 -16.48
N TRP A 69 26.25 -28.86 -17.53
CA TRP A 69 25.58 -27.56 -17.47
C TRP A 69 24.40 -27.53 -16.50
N ARG A 70 23.58 -28.58 -16.48
CA ARG A 70 22.49 -28.73 -15.52
C ARG A 70 23.01 -28.73 -14.09
N GLU A 71 24.00 -29.58 -13.81
CA GLU A 71 24.57 -29.74 -12.46
C GLU A 71 25.25 -28.46 -11.98
N HIS A 72 26.06 -27.82 -12.82
CA HIS A 72 26.68 -26.53 -12.51
C HIS A 72 25.62 -25.45 -12.24
N GLY A 73 24.62 -25.32 -13.12
CA GLY A 73 23.61 -24.28 -12.99
C GLY A 73 22.73 -24.45 -11.75
N ILE A 74 22.34 -25.69 -11.40
CA ILE A 74 21.57 -25.97 -10.18
C ILE A 74 22.42 -25.72 -8.92
N ALA A 75 23.67 -26.22 -8.89
CA ALA A 75 24.56 -26.01 -7.75
C ALA A 75 24.85 -24.52 -7.51
N ASP A 76 25.04 -23.74 -8.58
CA ASP A 76 25.23 -22.29 -8.47
C ASP A 76 23.96 -21.61 -7.93
N VAL A 77 22.77 -22.01 -8.39
CA VAL A 77 21.48 -21.51 -7.88
C VAL A 77 21.34 -21.76 -6.38
N GLU A 78 21.68 -22.95 -5.90
CA GLU A 78 21.69 -23.26 -4.47
C GLU A 78 22.69 -22.40 -3.69
N ALA A 79 23.90 -22.21 -4.22
CA ALA A 79 24.89 -21.34 -3.61
C ALA A 79 24.44 -19.88 -3.58
N ILE A 80 23.73 -19.40 -4.61
CA ILE A 80 23.19 -18.04 -4.67
C ILE A 80 22.06 -17.88 -3.66
N LEU A 81 21.14 -18.85 -3.53
CA LEU A 81 20.12 -18.85 -2.46
C LEU A 81 20.78 -18.69 -1.09
N GLU A 82 21.83 -19.48 -0.81
CA GLU A 82 22.53 -19.47 0.48
C GLU A 82 23.43 -18.24 0.70
N ARG A 83 23.75 -17.49 -0.34
CA ARG A 83 24.60 -16.29 -0.23
C ARG A 83 23.82 -14.98 -0.28
N ASP A 84 22.81 -14.89 -1.15
CA ASP A 84 22.19 -13.64 -1.56
C ASP A 84 20.71 -13.49 -1.12
N ILE A 85 20.14 -14.49 -0.45
CA ILE A 85 18.81 -14.40 0.20
C ILE A 85 19.01 -14.49 1.71
N TYR A 86 18.51 -13.54 2.49
CA TYR A 86 18.56 -13.62 3.95
C TYR A 86 17.67 -14.75 4.50
N PRO A 87 17.90 -15.21 5.76
CA PRO A 87 17.05 -16.23 6.39
C PRO A 87 15.55 -15.89 6.47
N ASP A 88 15.19 -14.60 6.47
CA ASP A 88 13.79 -14.15 6.46
C ASP A 88 13.17 -14.07 5.05
N GLY A 89 13.94 -14.38 4.01
CA GLY A 89 13.51 -14.41 2.61
C GLY A 89 13.81 -13.14 1.82
N THR A 90 14.24 -12.07 2.48
CA THR A 90 14.60 -10.83 1.78
C THR A 90 15.84 -11.02 0.91
N GLU A 91 15.79 -10.59 -0.34
CA GLU A 91 16.91 -10.62 -1.28
C GLU A 91 17.87 -9.44 -1.01
N LYS A 92 19.19 -9.66 -1.11
CA LYS A 92 20.21 -8.72 -0.62
C LYS A 92 20.42 -7.47 -1.46
N GLU A 93 19.92 -7.38 -2.70
CA GLU A 93 19.83 -6.11 -3.43
C GLU A 93 18.81 -5.18 -2.77
N LEU A 94 17.84 -5.71 -2.01
CA LEU A 94 16.79 -4.97 -1.29
C LEU A 94 15.93 -4.08 -2.21
N ALA A 95 16.01 -4.32 -3.52
CA ALA A 95 15.17 -3.69 -4.51
C ALA A 95 13.98 -4.60 -4.82
N THR A 96 12.79 -4.15 -4.43
CA THR A 96 11.54 -4.94 -4.46
C THR A 96 11.16 -5.55 -5.82
N HIS A 97 11.50 -4.88 -6.92
CA HIS A 97 11.30 -5.43 -8.27
C HIS A 97 12.20 -6.64 -8.51
N TYR A 98 13.48 -6.55 -8.12
CA TYR A 98 14.43 -7.65 -8.27
C TYR A 98 14.13 -8.80 -7.31
N HIS A 99 13.61 -8.49 -6.12
CA HIS A 99 13.02 -9.51 -5.27
C HIS A 99 11.93 -10.28 -6.02
N GLY A 100 10.92 -9.61 -6.60
CA GLY A 100 9.84 -10.30 -7.29
C GLY A 100 10.25 -11.12 -8.51
N VAL A 101 11.35 -10.75 -9.16
CA VAL A 101 11.96 -11.51 -10.27
C VAL A 101 12.58 -12.84 -9.78
N PHE A 102 13.07 -12.89 -8.55
CA PHE A 102 13.80 -14.05 -8.05
C PHE A 102 12.91 -15.29 -7.84
N PRO A 103 11.76 -15.24 -7.12
CA PRO A 103 10.79 -16.34 -7.05
C PRO A 103 10.28 -16.81 -8.42
N GLN A 104 10.15 -15.89 -9.39
CA GLN A 104 9.68 -16.24 -10.73
C GLN A 104 10.62 -17.25 -11.41
N TYR A 105 11.91 -16.95 -11.39
CA TYR A 105 12.93 -17.84 -11.96
C TYR A 105 13.17 -19.08 -11.10
N LEU A 106 13.11 -18.98 -9.77
CA LEU A 106 13.24 -20.12 -8.85
C LEU A 106 12.20 -21.19 -9.14
N LEU A 107 10.91 -20.82 -9.12
CA LEU A 107 9.82 -21.74 -9.36
C LEU A 107 9.81 -22.24 -10.81
N GLY A 108 10.20 -21.39 -11.77
CA GLY A 108 10.33 -21.78 -13.16
C GLY A 108 11.38 -22.84 -13.43
N LEU A 109 12.59 -22.65 -12.88
CA LEU A 109 13.65 -23.65 -13.00
C LEU A 109 13.27 -24.94 -12.27
N GLY A 110 12.72 -24.84 -11.05
CA GLY A 110 12.34 -25.99 -10.25
C GLY A 110 11.27 -26.85 -10.92
N LEU A 111 10.20 -26.24 -11.43
CA LEU A 111 9.17 -26.93 -12.20
C LEU A 111 9.73 -27.56 -13.48
N LEU A 112 10.65 -26.88 -14.16
CA LEU A 112 11.31 -27.43 -15.34
C LEU A 112 12.15 -28.66 -14.98
N ALA A 113 12.93 -28.61 -13.90
CA ALA A 113 13.75 -29.72 -13.44
C ALA A 113 12.88 -30.92 -13.03
N GLU A 114 11.86 -30.70 -12.20
CA GLU A 114 10.95 -31.75 -11.71
C GLU A 114 10.25 -32.48 -12.87
N ARG A 115 9.73 -31.73 -13.86
CA ARG A 115 9.06 -32.32 -15.04
C ARG A 115 9.98 -33.15 -15.92
N ASN A 116 11.29 -32.92 -15.85
CA ASN A 116 12.29 -33.68 -16.61
C ASN A 116 13.03 -34.70 -15.73
N GLY A 117 12.53 -35.00 -14.52
CA GLY A 117 13.11 -36.01 -13.63
C GLY A 117 14.46 -35.61 -13.04
N HIS A 118 14.70 -34.31 -12.85
CA HIS A 118 15.90 -33.76 -12.23
C HIS A 118 15.62 -33.17 -10.86
N ASP A 119 16.68 -32.94 -10.08
CA ASP A 119 16.54 -32.35 -8.75
C ASP A 119 15.97 -30.94 -8.83
N ALA A 120 14.93 -30.72 -8.02
CA ALA A 120 14.25 -29.45 -7.84
C ALA A 120 14.16 -29.06 -6.35
N SER A 121 14.89 -29.77 -5.48
CA SER A 121 14.83 -29.59 -4.02
C SER A 121 15.16 -28.16 -3.59
N PHE A 122 16.04 -27.47 -4.32
CA PHE A 122 16.41 -26.07 -4.09
C PHE A 122 15.20 -25.12 -4.00
N MET A 123 14.13 -25.34 -4.77
CA MET A 123 12.93 -24.48 -4.72
C MET A 123 12.13 -24.68 -3.43
N ARG A 124 12.31 -25.82 -2.75
CA ARG A 124 11.68 -26.18 -1.47
C ARG A 124 12.62 -26.03 -0.27
N SER A 125 13.85 -25.58 -0.49
CA SER A 125 14.78 -25.24 0.60
C SER A 125 14.18 -24.15 1.51
N PRO A 126 14.65 -24.02 2.77
CA PRO A 126 14.17 -22.96 3.67
C PRO A 126 14.25 -21.56 3.05
N ARG A 127 15.34 -21.22 2.35
CA ARG A 127 15.49 -19.93 1.67
C ARG A 127 14.63 -19.81 0.41
N GLY A 128 14.51 -20.89 -0.37
CA GLY A 128 13.62 -20.96 -1.52
C GLY A 128 12.15 -20.71 -1.14
N ARG A 129 11.70 -21.29 -0.03
CA ARG A 129 10.38 -21.02 0.54
C ARG A 129 10.26 -19.60 1.07
N ALA A 130 11.23 -19.14 1.86
CA ALA A 130 11.19 -17.82 2.49
C ALA A 130 11.13 -16.65 1.48
N THR A 131 11.85 -16.75 0.34
CA THR A 131 11.80 -15.71 -0.71
C THR A 131 10.40 -15.57 -1.33
N VAL A 132 9.69 -16.69 -1.50
CA VAL A 132 8.28 -16.68 -1.91
C VAL A 132 7.39 -16.12 -0.81
N ASP A 133 7.61 -16.52 0.45
CA ASP A 133 6.84 -16.01 1.58
C ASP A 133 6.93 -14.49 1.68
N TYR A 134 8.12 -13.91 1.52
CA TYR A 134 8.31 -12.46 1.56
C TYR A 134 7.59 -11.73 0.42
N LEU A 135 7.50 -12.31 -0.79
CA LEU A 135 6.73 -11.73 -1.90
C LEU A 135 5.28 -11.43 -1.49
N ARG A 136 4.65 -12.32 -0.70
CA ARG A 136 3.26 -12.15 -0.24
C ARG A 136 3.04 -10.88 0.61
N TRP A 137 4.11 -10.32 1.19
CA TRP A 137 4.07 -9.09 1.97
C TRP A 137 4.28 -7.84 1.13
N LEU A 138 4.94 -7.96 -0.03
CA LEU A 138 5.13 -6.88 -0.99
C LEU A 138 3.88 -6.61 -1.84
N VAL A 139 3.10 -7.64 -2.11
CA VAL A 139 1.88 -7.50 -2.92
C VAL A 139 0.84 -6.64 -2.21
N ARG A 140 0.48 -5.53 -2.84
CA ARG A 140 -0.61 -4.63 -2.40
C ARG A 140 -1.95 -5.13 -2.92
N ALA A 141 -3.04 -4.57 -2.39
CA ALA A 141 -4.39 -5.01 -2.74
C ALA A 141 -4.78 -4.78 -4.23
N ASP A 142 -4.13 -3.86 -4.94
CA ASP A 142 -4.32 -3.66 -6.39
C ASP A 142 -3.34 -4.46 -7.26
N GLY A 143 -2.56 -5.33 -6.64
CA GLY A 143 -1.55 -6.21 -7.25
C GLY A 143 -0.25 -5.54 -7.68
N THR A 144 -0.04 -4.30 -7.26
CA THR A 144 1.27 -3.64 -7.38
C THR A 144 2.19 -4.00 -6.22
N ILE A 145 3.46 -3.62 -6.34
CA ILE A 145 4.46 -3.71 -5.26
C ILE A 145 4.97 -2.30 -4.93
N PRO A 146 5.52 -2.07 -3.73
CA PRO A 146 6.35 -0.90 -3.46
C PRO A 146 7.50 -0.78 -4.47
N MET A 147 8.06 0.42 -4.64
CA MET A 147 9.12 0.67 -5.60
C MET A 147 10.47 0.95 -4.93
N LEU A 148 10.81 0.22 -3.85
CA LEU A 148 12.07 0.44 -3.12
C LEU A 148 13.30 0.16 -4.00
N GLY A 149 14.31 1.03 -3.95
CA GLY A 149 15.51 0.93 -4.78
C GLY A 149 15.22 1.06 -6.28
N ASP A 150 15.97 0.34 -7.12
CA ASP A 150 15.75 0.37 -8.57
C ASP A 150 14.52 -0.45 -9.01
N SER A 151 13.34 -0.09 -8.51
CA SER A 151 12.10 -0.80 -8.73
C SER A 151 11.08 0.01 -9.52
N ASP A 152 10.16 -0.74 -10.15
CA ASP A 152 9.01 -0.21 -10.89
C ASP A 152 7.71 -0.71 -10.26
N ARG A 153 6.62 0.01 -10.52
CA ARG A 153 5.28 -0.21 -9.94
C ARG A 153 4.72 -1.60 -10.24
N TYR A 154 5.07 -2.12 -11.42
CA TYR A 154 4.65 -3.42 -11.91
C TYR A 154 5.88 -4.30 -12.11
N LEU A 155 5.81 -5.55 -11.64
CA LEU A 155 6.87 -6.54 -11.89
C LEU A 155 7.07 -6.87 -13.38
N THR A 156 6.10 -6.56 -14.24
CA THR A 156 6.01 -7.16 -15.58
C THR A 156 6.25 -6.25 -16.76
N GLU A 157 6.47 -4.95 -16.55
CA GLU A 157 6.64 -4.02 -17.67
C GLU A 157 8.06 -4.03 -18.28
N GLN A 158 9.04 -4.66 -17.62
CA GLN A 158 10.45 -4.58 -17.99
C GLN A 158 11.21 -5.90 -18.10
N THR A 159 10.76 -6.98 -17.46
CA THR A 159 11.43 -8.29 -17.51
C THR A 159 11.39 -8.94 -18.91
N LEU A 160 10.56 -8.43 -19.83
CA LEU A 160 10.42 -8.96 -21.19
C LEU A 160 10.63 -7.93 -22.30
N GLY A 161 11.51 -6.95 -22.07
CA GLY A 161 12.13 -6.14 -23.12
C GLY A 161 12.97 -6.92 -24.16
N GLY A 162 12.88 -8.26 -24.18
CA GLY A 162 13.56 -9.12 -25.16
C GLY A 162 12.85 -10.43 -25.52
N GLY A 163 11.61 -10.69 -25.08
CA GLY A 163 11.00 -12.01 -25.34
C GLY A 163 9.50 -12.21 -25.17
N GLY A 164 8.69 -11.18 -24.89
CA GLY A 164 7.26 -11.37 -24.57
C GLY A 164 6.25 -10.45 -25.26
N THR A 165 6.68 -9.45 -26.04
CA THR A 165 5.74 -8.63 -26.82
C THR A 165 5.47 -9.25 -28.19
N TYR A 166 4.58 -10.23 -28.24
CA TYR A 166 3.74 -10.44 -29.42
C TYR A 166 2.28 -10.26 -29.01
N LEU A 167 1.81 -9.02 -29.18
CA LEU A 167 0.41 -8.68 -29.23
C LEU A 167 -0.26 -9.50 -30.33
N ASP A 168 -1.31 -10.26 -29.99
CA ASP A 168 -2.34 -10.51 -30.98
C ASP A 168 -3.13 -9.22 -31.21
N GLY A 169 -3.63 -9.03 -32.43
CA GLY A 169 -4.24 -7.77 -32.88
C GLY A 169 -5.60 -7.42 -32.25
N SER A 170 -5.93 -7.85 -31.03
CA SER A 170 -7.27 -7.65 -30.44
C SER A 170 -7.34 -6.77 -29.18
N GLY A 171 -6.25 -6.55 -28.43
CA GLY A 171 -6.19 -5.53 -27.39
C GLY A 171 -7.22 -5.66 -26.25
N ILE A 172 -7.43 -6.87 -25.71
CA ILE A 172 -8.18 -7.12 -24.46
C ILE A 172 -7.32 -8.03 -23.56
N PRO A 173 -7.13 -7.73 -22.25
CA PRO A 173 -6.31 -8.54 -21.36
C PRO A 173 -7.07 -9.66 -20.64
N ALA A 174 -6.28 -10.65 -20.20
CA ALA A 174 -6.54 -11.75 -19.27
C ALA A 174 -7.11 -13.07 -19.84
N TYR A 175 -6.39 -14.15 -19.51
CA TYR A 175 -6.92 -15.41 -18.99
C TYR A 175 -8.16 -15.98 -19.66
N ARG A 176 -7.99 -17.06 -20.43
CA ARG A 176 -9.11 -17.99 -20.64
C ARG A 176 -8.86 -19.44 -20.28
N GLU A 177 -7.64 -19.95 -20.15
CA GLU A 177 -7.50 -21.38 -19.80
C GLU A 177 -6.12 -21.65 -19.21
N ILE A 178 -6.04 -21.67 -17.87
CA ILE A 178 -5.06 -22.54 -17.18
C ILE A 178 -5.52 -24.02 -17.29
N GLY A 179 -6.68 -24.30 -17.91
CA GLY A 179 -7.31 -25.62 -17.86
C GLY A 179 -7.12 -26.54 -19.05
N GLU A 180 -6.96 -26.06 -20.29
CA GLU A 180 -7.07 -26.96 -21.45
C GLU A 180 -6.16 -26.54 -22.61
N ARG A 181 -5.15 -27.39 -22.89
CA ARG A 181 -4.29 -27.45 -24.10
C ARG A 181 -3.01 -26.58 -24.08
N ASP A 182 -1.88 -27.30 -24.02
CA ASP A 182 -0.61 -27.06 -24.75
C ASP A 182 0.67 -26.94 -23.86
N PRO A 183 1.66 -27.88 -23.96
CA PRO A 183 2.81 -27.97 -23.05
C PRO A 183 3.99 -26.99 -23.24
N ALA A 184 3.88 -25.90 -24.02
CA ALA A 184 5.06 -25.13 -24.47
C ALA A 184 5.29 -23.70 -23.88
N HIS A 185 4.52 -23.25 -22.89
CA HIS A 185 4.61 -21.87 -22.38
C HIS A 185 5.25 -21.79 -20.98
N HIS A 186 6.58 -21.66 -20.95
CA HIS A 186 7.35 -21.36 -19.74
C HIS A 186 7.77 -19.88 -19.74
N THR A 187 6.88 -19.03 -19.21
CA THR A 187 7.20 -17.79 -18.48
C THR A 187 6.13 -17.69 -17.40
N LEU A 188 6.43 -18.18 -16.20
CA LEU A 188 5.46 -18.18 -15.11
C LEU A 188 5.22 -16.74 -14.66
N ALA A 189 3.94 -16.39 -14.49
CA ALA A 189 3.40 -15.17 -13.90
C ALA A 189 3.53 -13.84 -14.68
N GLU A 190 2.37 -13.29 -15.07
CA GLU A 190 2.20 -11.90 -15.51
C GLU A 190 1.94 -10.94 -14.33
N THR A 191 1.70 -11.46 -13.11
CA THR A 191 1.46 -10.65 -11.89
C THR A 191 1.98 -11.35 -10.63
N PRO A 192 2.35 -10.62 -9.56
CA PRO A 192 2.75 -11.21 -8.28
C PRO A 192 1.73 -12.23 -7.70
N GLU A 193 0.43 -11.98 -7.85
CA GLU A 193 -0.63 -12.87 -7.32
C GLU A 193 -0.69 -14.18 -8.10
N THR A 194 -0.43 -14.12 -9.40
CA THR A 194 -0.32 -15.32 -10.23
C THR A 194 0.84 -16.18 -9.74
N LEU A 195 1.97 -15.55 -9.41
CA LEU A 195 3.14 -16.24 -8.89
C LEU A 195 2.87 -16.88 -7.53
N LEU A 196 2.22 -16.16 -6.63
CA LEU A 196 1.79 -16.70 -5.33
C LEU A 196 0.83 -17.88 -5.47
N ARG A 197 -0.12 -17.83 -6.42
CA ARG A 197 -1.03 -18.96 -6.69
C ARG A 197 -0.28 -20.20 -7.18
N ILE A 198 0.66 -20.02 -8.11
CA ILE A 198 1.53 -21.12 -8.59
C ILE A 198 2.33 -21.69 -7.42
N ALA A 199 2.89 -20.81 -6.57
CA ALA A 199 3.64 -21.25 -5.40
C ALA A 199 2.77 -22.00 -4.39
N ALA A 200 1.53 -21.56 -4.17
CA ALA A 200 0.56 -22.24 -3.30
C ALA A 200 0.33 -23.69 -3.77
N GLU A 201 0.20 -23.91 -5.08
CA GLU A 201 0.09 -25.25 -5.67
C GLU A 201 1.39 -26.06 -5.49
N ILE A 202 2.55 -25.45 -5.75
CA ILE A 202 3.85 -26.11 -5.60
C ILE A 202 4.06 -26.55 -4.15
N TYR A 203 3.81 -25.67 -3.18
CA TYR A 203 4.09 -25.90 -1.76
C TYR A 203 2.95 -26.58 -1.01
N ASP A 204 1.82 -26.87 -1.66
CA ASP A 204 0.59 -27.35 -1.03
C ASP A 204 0.17 -26.46 0.16
N ASP A 205 0.25 -25.13 -0.06
CA ASP A 205 0.00 -24.12 0.97
C ASP A 205 -1.00 -23.07 0.46
N PRO A 206 -2.31 -23.26 0.71
CA PRO A 206 -3.33 -22.31 0.27
C PRO A 206 -3.26 -20.97 1.01
N THR A 207 -2.41 -20.82 2.04
CA THR A 207 -2.22 -19.57 2.78
C THR A 207 -1.20 -18.64 2.11
N LEU A 208 -0.54 -19.08 1.03
CA LEU A 208 0.33 -18.26 0.18
C LEU A 208 -0.48 -17.31 -0.71
N VAL A 209 -1.16 -16.38 -0.05
CA VAL A 209 -1.90 -15.27 -0.64
C VAL A 209 -1.32 -13.95 -0.11
N PRO A 210 -1.61 -12.79 -0.74
CA PRO A 210 -1.21 -11.51 -0.20
C PRO A 210 -1.59 -11.38 1.28
N ALA A 211 -0.61 -11.03 2.13
CA ALA A 211 -0.82 -10.98 3.57
C ALA A 211 -1.78 -9.85 3.96
N ALA A 212 -2.61 -10.07 4.97
CA ALA A 212 -3.56 -9.07 5.50
C ALA A 212 -3.10 -8.40 6.81
N ASP A 213 -2.07 -8.97 7.45
CA ASP A 213 -1.53 -8.54 8.75
C ASP A 213 -0.17 -7.88 8.57
N SER A 214 0.48 -7.57 9.70
CA SER A 214 1.80 -6.93 9.78
C SER A 214 2.93 -7.93 10.02
N ARG A 215 4.15 -7.63 9.54
CA ARG A 215 5.34 -8.46 9.76
C ARG A 215 6.64 -7.68 9.66
N LEU A 216 7.59 -8.05 10.52
CA LEU A 216 8.99 -7.64 10.44
C LEU A 216 9.83 -8.63 9.62
N PHE A 217 10.70 -8.08 8.78
CA PHE A 217 11.81 -8.75 8.11
C PHE A 217 13.12 -8.17 8.65
N PRO A 218 13.66 -8.71 9.76
CA PRO A 218 14.74 -8.07 10.49
C PRO A 218 16.09 -8.13 9.79
N TRP A 219 16.28 -9.03 8.82
CA TRP A 219 17.54 -9.08 8.07
C TRP A 219 17.56 -8.06 6.94
N GLY A 220 16.46 -7.96 6.19
CA GLY A 220 16.27 -6.87 5.23
C GLY A 220 16.01 -5.52 5.90
N GLY A 221 15.68 -5.51 7.19
CA GLY A 221 15.34 -4.34 7.98
C GLY A 221 14.05 -3.64 7.54
N GLN A 222 13.04 -4.41 7.15
CA GLN A 222 11.78 -3.89 6.64
C GLN A 222 10.61 -4.30 7.53
N ALA A 223 9.84 -3.32 7.99
CA ALA A 223 8.57 -3.55 8.68
C ALA A 223 7.41 -3.29 7.71
N VAL A 224 6.58 -4.31 7.49
CA VAL A 224 5.33 -4.19 6.73
C VAL A 224 4.19 -4.07 7.74
N GLU A 225 3.64 -2.87 7.88
CA GLU A 225 2.52 -2.56 8.77
C GLU A 225 1.23 -2.56 7.95
N ARG A 226 0.21 -3.35 8.34
CA ARG A 226 -0.99 -3.54 7.53
C ARG A 226 -2.25 -3.75 8.37
N ALA A 227 -3.35 -3.22 7.86
CA ALA A 227 -4.70 -3.50 8.34
C ALA A 227 -5.67 -3.50 7.16
N GLY A 228 -6.14 -4.68 6.78
CA GLY A 228 -6.95 -4.83 5.57
C GLY A 228 -6.15 -4.48 4.31
N SER A 229 -6.68 -3.59 3.47
CA SER A 229 -5.97 -3.13 2.26
C SER A 229 -5.02 -1.96 2.50
N ALA A 230 -5.00 -1.35 3.68
CA ALA A 230 -4.06 -0.29 4.00
C ALA A 230 -2.74 -0.89 4.47
N SER A 231 -1.63 -0.46 3.90
CA SER A 231 -0.30 -0.93 4.26
C SER A 231 0.75 0.17 4.15
N LEU A 232 1.69 0.16 5.08
CA LEU A 232 2.90 0.96 5.05
C LEU A 232 4.12 0.03 5.12
N ILE A 233 5.15 0.31 4.33
CA ILE A 233 6.46 -0.31 4.47
C ILE A 233 7.41 0.72 5.04
N PHE A 234 8.06 0.39 6.15
CA PHE A 234 9.12 1.18 6.77
C PHE A 234 10.46 0.45 6.57
N ASP A 235 11.38 1.09 5.84
CA ASP A 235 12.69 0.54 5.53
C ASP A 235 13.78 1.15 6.43
N ALA A 236 14.31 0.35 7.35
CA ALA A 236 15.45 0.67 8.20
C ALA A 236 16.66 -0.24 7.92
N GLY A 237 16.66 -0.91 6.77
CA GLY A 237 17.63 -1.92 6.39
C GLY A 237 19.06 -1.44 6.15
N PRO A 238 19.96 -2.38 5.84
CA PRO A 238 21.25 -2.03 5.29
C PRO A 238 21.09 -1.35 3.92
N PHE A 239 22.19 -0.93 3.31
CA PHE A 239 22.14 -0.26 2.01
C PHE A 239 21.78 -1.21 0.86
N GLY A 240 21.99 -2.53 1.00
CA GLY A 240 21.85 -3.54 -0.05
C GLY A 240 23.18 -3.86 -0.73
N ILE A 241 23.19 -4.78 -1.71
CA ILE A 241 24.40 -5.12 -2.51
C ILE A 241 24.42 -4.59 -3.96
N ALA A 242 23.26 -4.29 -4.55
CA ALA A 242 23.10 -3.52 -5.79
C ALA A 242 21.73 -2.85 -5.82
N HIS A 243 21.49 -1.96 -6.79
CA HIS A 243 20.17 -1.35 -7.04
C HIS A 243 19.60 -0.42 -5.96
N GLN A 244 20.48 0.31 -5.28
CA GLN A 244 20.21 0.95 -4.00
C GLN A 244 19.99 2.45 -4.15
N HIS A 245 19.14 2.99 -3.30
CA HIS A 245 18.95 4.42 -3.13
C HIS A 245 19.43 4.88 -1.73
N GLU A 246 19.72 6.18 -1.58
CA GLU A 246 20.06 6.80 -0.29
C GLU A 246 18.80 7.14 0.50
N ASP A 247 18.05 6.11 0.89
CA ASP A 247 16.66 6.15 1.33
C ASP A 247 16.41 5.55 2.73
N LYS A 248 17.45 5.39 3.56
CA LYS A 248 17.26 4.77 4.89
C LYS A 248 16.19 5.51 5.68
N LEU A 249 15.38 4.74 6.39
CA LEU A 249 14.24 5.21 7.19
C LEU A 249 13.08 5.73 6.34
N ALA A 250 13.07 5.50 5.02
CA ALA A 250 11.95 5.86 4.17
C ALA A 250 10.69 5.05 4.50
N ILE A 251 9.55 5.63 4.12
CA ILE A 251 8.23 4.99 4.22
C ILE A 251 7.52 5.03 2.87
N ASP A 252 6.75 3.99 2.59
CA ASP A 252 5.86 3.88 1.42
C ASP A 252 4.46 3.45 1.92
N LEU A 253 3.42 4.25 1.61
CA LEU A 253 2.05 4.10 2.11
C LEU A 253 1.06 3.90 0.97
N TYR A 254 0.33 2.79 1.06
CA TYR A 254 -0.83 2.45 0.25
C TYR A 254 -2.08 2.35 1.12
N ALA A 255 -3.17 3.04 0.77
CA ALA A 255 -4.45 2.92 1.46
C ALA A 255 -5.62 3.34 0.57
N HIS A 256 -6.82 2.82 0.85
CA HIS A 256 -8.03 3.10 0.08
C HIS A 256 -7.86 2.84 -1.43
N ASP A 257 -7.19 1.73 -1.74
CA ASP A 257 -6.87 1.26 -3.08
C ASP A 257 -6.02 2.23 -3.92
N ARG A 258 -5.20 3.05 -3.25
CA ARG A 258 -4.31 4.02 -3.89
C ARG A 258 -2.96 4.12 -3.18
N GLU A 259 -1.93 4.36 -3.97
CA GLU A 259 -0.63 4.85 -3.49
C GLU A 259 -0.78 6.31 -3.02
N LEU A 260 -0.30 6.60 -1.82
CA LEU A 260 -0.41 7.91 -1.19
C LEU A 260 0.96 8.54 -0.98
N ILE A 261 1.81 7.91 -0.17
CA ILE A 261 3.23 8.23 0.00
C ILE A 261 4.01 7.13 -0.71
N VAL A 262 4.98 7.48 -1.55
CA VAL A 262 5.61 6.52 -2.45
C VAL A 262 7.13 6.67 -2.42
N ASP A 263 7.80 5.55 -2.64
CA ASP A 263 9.13 5.62 -3.27
C ASP A 263 8.99 6.23 -4.68
N PRO A 264 9.89 7.14 -5.10
CA PRO A 264 9.83 7.78 -6.40
C PRO A 264 10.07 6.81 -7.57
N GLY A 265 10.62 5.62 -7.34
CA GLY A 265 11.03 4.66 -8.36
C GLY A 265 12.34 5.04 -9.06
N ARG A 266 12.80 4.23 -10.00
CA ARG A 266 14.19 4.34 -10.52
C ARG A 266 14.41 5.35 -11.65
N TYR A 267 13.40 5.54 -12.49
CA TYR A 267 13.44 6.22 -13.79
C TYR A 267 14.47 5.71 -14.81
N THR A 268 15.78 5.80 -14.59
CA THR A 268 16.78 5.50 -15.61
C THR A 268 18.07 4.96 -15.02
N TYR A 269 18.82 4.18 -15.80
CA TYR A 269 20.21 3.80 -15.50
C TYR A 269 21.22 4.68 -16.23
N ALA A 270 20.77 5.65 -17.03
CA ALA A 270 21.67 6.52 -17.75
C ALA A 270 22.58 7.26 -16.76
N ALA A 271 23.87 6.93 -16.78
CA ALA A 271 24.88 7.58 -15.96
C ALA A 271 25.11 9.05 -16.37
N THR A 272 24.65 9.43 -17.56
CA THR A 272 24.72 10.80 -18.07
C THR A 272 23.45 11.57 -17.72
N GLY A 273 23.63 12.73 -17.08
CA GLY A 273 22.56 13.67 -16.75
C GLY A 273 22.12 13.62 -15.28
N PRO A 274 21.15 14.47 -14.89
CA PRO A 274 20.89 14.75 -13.49
C PRO A 274 19.86 13.79 -12.84
N TRP A 275 19.18 12.97 -13.66
CA TRP A 275 18.04 12.19 -13.18
C TRP A 275 18.43 10.95 -12.38
N ARG A 276 19.43 10.16 -12.80
CA ARG A 276 19.86 9.00 -12.01
C ARG A 276 20.37 9.44 -10.62
N PRO A 277 21.26 10.45 -10.50
CA PRO A 277 21.66 10.96 -9.20
C PRO A 277 20.49 11.43 -8.33
N PHE A 278 19.48 12.08 -8.93
CA PHE A 278 18.31 12.54 -8.19
C PHE A 278 17.45 11.39 -7.66
N PHE A 279 17.01 10.46 -8.53
CA PHE A 279 16.11 9.37 -8.13
C PHE A 279 16.75 8.44 -7.10
N ALA A 280 18.08 8.29 -7.11
CA ALA A 280 18.80 7.51 -6.10
C ALA A 280 19.17 8.31 -4.83
N SER A 281 18.84 9.60 -4.75
CA SER A 281 19.20 10.45 -3.62
C SER A 281 18.09 10.55 -2.58
N THR A 282 18.46 10.86 -1.35
CA THR A 282 17.54 11.14 -0.23
C THR A 282 16.48 12.18 -0.56
N ALA A 283 16.80 13.17 -1.39
CA ALA A 283 15.90 14.27 -1.75
C ALA A 283 14.64 13.84 -2.53
N ALA A 284 14.62 12.60 -3.04
CA ALA A 284 13.49 12.02 -3.74
C ALA A 284 12.62 11.13 -2.81
N HIS A 285 13.05 10.84 -1.58
CA HIS A 285 12.43 9.84 -0.71
C HIS A 285 11.77 10.46 0.53
N SER A 286 10.87 9.70 1.15
CA SER A 286 10.15 10.14 2.35
C SER A 286 10.98 9.95 3.62
N THR A 287 12.11 10.64 3.72
CA THR A 287 13.02 10.62 4.88
C THR A 287 13.58 12.04 5.16
N VAL A 288 14.66 12.18 5.93
CA VAL A 288 15.17 13.48 6.40
C VAL A 288 16.43 13.92 5.63
N LEU A 289 16.44 15.19 5.22
CA LEU A 289 17.67 15.91 4.83
C LEU A 289 18.23 16.72 6.01
N VAL A 290 19.56 16.85 6.06
CA VAL A 290 20.27 17.71 7.04
C VAL A 290 21.09 18.73 6.26
N ASP A 291 20.87 20.02 6.51
CA ASP A 291 21.46 21.16 5.82
C ASP A 291 21.30 21.11 4.29
N GLY A 292 20.18 20.54 3.83
CA GLY A 292 19.89 20.34 2.40
C GLY A 292 20.62 19.14 1.79
N GLU A 293 21.47 18.46 2.55
CA GLU A 293 22.23 17.30 2.13
C GLU A 293 21.51 15.98 2.44
N GLY A 294 21.68 15.01 1.55
CA GLY A 294 21.16 13.64 1.70
C GLY A 294 22.11 12.72 2.44
N GLN A 295 21.61 11.54 2.77
CA GLN A 295 22.40 10.40 3.26
C GLN A 295 23.49 10.00 2.26
N ARG A 296 24.59 9.42 2.76
CA ARG A 296 25.74 9.04 1.93
C ARG A 296 26.38 7.70 2.35
N ARG A 297 25.70 6.59 2.06
CA ARG A 297 26.21 5.20 2.23
C ARG A 297 26.96 4.66 1.03
N LEU A 298 26.76 5.19 -0.18
CA LEU A 298 27.45 4.68 -1.38
C LEU A 298 28.97 4.63 -1.20
N GLY A 299 29.57 3.46 -1.38
CA GLY A 299 30.99 3.18 -1.15
C GLY A 299 31.37 2.82 0.29
N LEU A 300 30.42 2.75 1.22
CA LEU A 300 30.62 2.21 2.58
C LEU A 300 30.12 0.76 2.64
N THR A 301 30.88 -0.17 2.06
CA THR A 301 30.46 -1.58 1.90
C THR A 301 30.12 -2.28 3.22
N ALA A 302 30.65 -1.83 4.36
CA ALA A 302 30.27 -2.33 5.68
C ALA A 302 28.79 -2.06 6.04
N THR A 303 28.10 -1.19 5.31
CA THR A 303 26.68 -0.87 5.51
C THR A 303 25.76 -1.64 4.57
N TYR A 304 26.30 -2.45 3.66
CA TYR A 304 25.56 -3.03 2.52
C TYR A 304 24.76 -4.26 2.92
N GLU A 305 25.24 -5.02 3.90
CA GLU A 305 24.62 -6.24 4.37
C GLU A 305 24.57 -6.27 5.90
N THR A 306 23.68 -7.08 6.45
CA THR A 306 23.61 -7.40 7.87
C THR A 306 23.99 -8.86 8.10
N GLU A 307 24.79 -9.13 9.13
CA GLU A 307 25.18 -10.50 9.50
C GLU A 307 24.25 -11.11 10.55
N THR A 308 23.50 -10.28 11.25
CA THR A 308 22.53 -10.66 12.29
C THR A 308 21.22 -9.90 12.09
N PRO A 309 20.09 -10.43 12.57
CA PRO A 309 18.80 -9.75 12.46
C PRO A 309 18.85 -8.41 13.21
N LEU A 310 18.35 -7.34 12.58
CA LEU A 310 18.24 -6.02 13.17
C LEU A 310 17.15 -5.99 14.25
N ASP A 311 17.47 -5.39 15.38
CA ASP A 311 16.46 -5.01 16.38
C ASP A 311 15.82 -3.69 15.96
N MET A 312 14.61 -3.80 15.39
CA MET A 312 13.78 -2.65 15.04
C MET A 312 12.77 -2.30 16.14
N GLY A 313 12.92 -2.82 17.36
CA GLY A 313 11.98 -2.58 18.46
C GLY A 313 10.55 -3.08 18.18
N TRP A 314 10.40 -4.04 17.27
CA TRP A 314 9.10 -4.41 16.71
C TRP A 314 8.12 -4.93 17.76
N LYS A 315 6.93 -4.31 17.80
CA LYS A 315 5.76 -4.75 18.55
C LYS A 315 4.55 -4.66 17.63
N SER A 316 3.74 -5.72 17.55
CA SER A 316 2.58 -5.77 16.65
C SER A 316 1.48 -6.62 17.24
N ASP A 317 0.24 -6.17 17.07
CA ASP A 317 -0.98 -6.91 17.35
C ASP A 317 -2.17 -6.37 16.54
N ALA A 318 -3.40 -6.80 16.88
CA ALA A 318 -4.62 -6.33 16.22
C ALA A 318 -4.93 -4.83 16.48
N THR A 319 -4.31 -4.22 17.49
CA THR A 319 -4.54 -2.84 17.91
C THR A 319 -3.50 -1.87 17.36
N PHE A 320 -2.24 -2.27 17.28
CA PHE A 320 -1.16 -1.39 16.83
C PHE A 320 0.04 -2.13 16.21
N ASP A 321 0.89 -1.38 15.51
CA ASP A 321 2.28 -1.73 15.21
C ASP A 321 3.22 -0.65 15.74
N ASP A 322 4.45 -1.02 16.08
CA ASP A 322 5.55 -0.13 16.46
C ASP A 322 6.86 -0.67 15.91
N ALA A 323 7.65 0.20 15.28
CA ALA A 323 8.97 -0.10 14.73
C ALA A 323 9.88 1.14 14.84
N ALA A 324 11.19 0.92 14.91
CA ALA A 324 12.19 1.97 14.96
C ALA A 324 13.44 1.62 14.14
N GLY A 325 14.16 2.66 13.71
CA GLY A 325 15.41 2.54 12.97
C GLY A 325 16.30 3.76 13.16
N VAL A 326 17.60 3.58 12.91
CA VAL A 326 18.62 4.64 13.07
C VAL A 326 19.50 4.76 11.82
N TYR A 327 19.80 6.00 11.47
CA TYR A 327 20.77 6.39 10.46
C TYR A 327 21.86 7.28 11.09
N ALA A 328 23.13 6.86 10.96
CA ALA A 328 24.28 7.57 11.51
C ALA A 328 25.50 7.59 10.55
N ASP A 329 25.31 7.19 9.28
CA ASP A 329 26.45 6.93 8.37
C ASP A 329 27.04 8.20 7.73
N GLY A 330 26.32 9.31 7.81
CA GLY A 330 26.76 10.67 7.46
C GLY A 330 26.04 11.29 6.27
N TYR A 331 26.00 12.62 6.23
CA TYR A 331 25.28 13.40 5.23
C TYR A 331 26.22 14.12 4.24
N GLY A 332 25.74 14.29 3.01
CA GLY A 332 26.41 15.03 1.94
C GLY A 332 27.70 14.39 1.43
N ALA A 333 28.37 15.07 0.49
CA ALA A 333 29.57 14.55 -0.15
C ALA A 333 30.72 14.26 0.83
N ALA A 334 30.80 15.03 1.93
CA ALA A 334 31.81 14.86 2.97
C ALA A 334 31.49 13.73 3.97
N ARG A 335 30.29 13.12 3.90
CA ARG A 335 29.78 12.16 4.89
C ARG A 335 29.85 12.72 6.30
N ASP A 336 29.31 13.92 6.50
CA ASP A 336 29.29 14.58 7.80
C ASP A 336 28.41 13.78 8.78
N ARG A 337 29.03 13.23 9.84
CA ARG A 337 28.38 12.43 10.89
C ARG A 337 27.98 13.23 12.13
N SER A 338 27.98 14.57 12.04
CA SER A 338 27.59 15.42 13.17
C SER A 338 26.10 15.38 13.50
N ALA A 339 25.28 14.72 12.66
CA ALA A 339 23.88 14.44 12.93
C ALA A 339 23.57 12.94 12.85
N THR A 340 22.78 12.45 13.80
CA THR A 340 22.16 11.11 13.78
C THR A 340 20.64 11.27 13.69
N HIS A 341 20.00 10.46 12.84
CA HIS A 341 18.56 10.44 12.65
C HIS A 341 18.01 9.11 13.13
N ARG A 342 17.08 9.17 14.09
CA ARG A 342 16.25 8.04 14.49
C ARG A 342 14.82 8.29 14.04
N ARG A 343 14.19 7.27 13.45
CA ARG A 343 12.78 7.27 13.12
C ARG A 343 12.07 6.15 13.86
N GLU A 344 10.90 6.47 14.38
CA GLU A 344 9.94 5.50 14.88
C GLU A 344 8.65 5.62 14.09
N VAL A 345 8.05 4.50 13.71
CA VAL A 345 6.77 4.42 13.02
C VAL A 345 5.82 3.63 13.90
N PHE A 346 4.66 4.22 14.19
CA PHE A 346 3.62 3.58 14.97
C PHE A 346 2.30 3.63 14.24
N PHE A 347 1.70 2.46 14.05
CA PHE A 347 0.41 2.33 13.40
C PHE A 347 -0.69 2.19 14.46
N ALA A 348 -1.53 3.21 14.63
CA ALA A 348 -2.76 3.09 15.39
C ALA A 348 -3.83 2.41 14.51
N LYS A 349 -3.90 1.08 14.52
CA LYS A 349 -4.72 0.33 13.56
C LYS A 349 -6.22 0.65 13.69
N PRO A 350 -6.98 0.56 12.59
CA PRO A 350 -6.56 0.64 11.20
C PRO A 350 -6.46 2.11 10.73
N ASP A 351 -6.41 3.07 11.66
CA ASP A 351 -6.83 4.44 11.42
C ASP A 351 -5.71 5.31 10.80
N TYR A 352 -4.53 5.34 11.42
CA TYR A 352 -3.46 6.26 11.01
C TYR A 352 -2.08 5.88 11.59
N TRP A 353 -1.04 6.48 11.02
CA TRP A 353 0.33 6.34 11.47
C TRP A 353 0.83 7.59 12.19
N ILE A 354 1.80 7.41 13.07
CA ILE A 354 2.58 8.48 13.67
C ILE A 354 4.06 8.20 13.38
N VAL A 355 4.70 9.11 12.65
CA VAL A 355 6.12 9.04 12.30
C VAL A 355 6.88 10.00 13.22
N THR A 356 7.67 9.46 14.14
CA THR A 356 8.49 10.26 15.06
C THR A 356 9.93 10.32 14.58
N ASP A 357 10.35 11.49 14.12
CA ASP A 357 11.72 11.78 13.72
C ASP A 357 12.45 12.48 14.88
N ARG A 358 13.63 11.96 15.24
CA ARG A 358 14.58 12.54 16.19
C ARG A 358 15.91 12.73 15.47
N VAL A 359 16.27 13.98 15.20
CA VAL A 359 17.59 14.34 14.69
C VAL A 359 18.38 14.96 15.82
N VAL A 360 19.49 14.33 16.20
CA VAL A 360 20.38 14.75 17.29
C VAL A 360 21.75 15.07 16.71
N GLY A 361 22.45 16.04 17.30
CA GLY A 361 23.78 16.46 16.86
C GLY A 361 24.30 17.62 17.70
N GLU A 362 25.59 17.92 17.55
CA GLU A 362 26.29 18.91 18.38
C GLU A 362 26.20 20.34 17.82
N ARG A 363 25.91 20.47 16.53
CA ARG A 363 25.85 21.77 15.82
C ARG A 363 24.42 22.13 15.46
N PRO A 364 24.08 23.42 15.41
CA PRO A 364 22.84 23.87 14.79
C PRO A 364 22.75 23.39 13.34
N ALA A 365 21.55 23.01 12.92
CA ALA A 365 21.30 22.50 11.58
C ALA A 365 19.92 22.92 11.07
N GLN A 366 19.71 22.81 9.76
CA GLN A 366 18.40 22.78 9.14
C GLN A 366 18.03 21.34 8.83
N THR A 367 16.91 20.85 9.36
CA THR A 367 16.40 19.51 9.02
C THR A 367 15.13 19.63 8.19
N ALA A 368 15.00 18.86 7.13
CA ALA A 368 13.78 18.79 6.33
C ALA A 368 13.25 17.36 6.30
N ALA A 369 12.16 17.10 7.02
CA ALA A 369 11.44 15.83 6.90
C ALA A 369 10.59 15.87 5.62
N GLN A 370 10.83 14.91 4.72
CA GLN A 370 10.19 14.85 3.42
C GLN A 370 9.10 13.79 3.35
N PHE A 371 8.06 14.07 2.57
CA PHE A 371 7.01 13.13 2.21
C PHE A 371 6.76 13.22 0.71
N GLN A 372 7.23 12.23 -0.04
CA GLN A 372 7.03 12.10 -1.48
C GLN A 372 5.67 11.45 -1.72
N PHE A 373 4.77 12.17 -2.37
CA PHE A 373 3.43 11.67 -2.69
C PHE A 373 3.37 11.08 -4.11
N ALA A 374 2.37 10.25 -4.36
CA ALA A 374 2.00 9.84 -5.71
C ALA A 374 1.54 11.05 -6.57
N PRO A 375 1.39 10.91 -7.89
CA PRO A 375 0.82 11.97 -8.72
C PRO A 375 -0.57 12.42 -8.24
N GLY A 376 -0.71 13.72 -8.00
CA GLY A 376 -1.92 14.30 -7.43
C GLY A 376 -1.75 15.76 -7.06
N ARG A 377 -2.54 16.21 -6.08
CA ARG A 377 -2.52 17.59 -5.59
C ARG A 377 -2.27 17.60 -4.09
N ALA A 378 -1.19 18.27 -3.69
CA ALA A 378 -0.90 18.59 -2.30
C ALA A 378 -1.26 20.05 -2.00
N THR A 379 -1.88 20.30 -0.85
CA THR A 379 -2.29 21.64 -0.39
C THR A 379 -1.75 21.85 1.02
N VAL A 380 -0.97 22.92 1.21
CA VAL A 380 -0.47 23.34 2.53
C VAL A 380 -1.59 24.03 3.30
N SER A 381 -1.76 23.67 4.57
CA SER A 381 -2.68 24.34 5.47
C SER A 381 -2.24 25.79 5.71
N ARG A 382 -3.22 26.71 5.81
CA ARG A 382 -2.96 28.12 6.11
C ARG A 382 -2.78 28.40 7.60
N THR A 383 -3.12 27.44 8.45
CA THR A 383 -3.24 27.64 9.90
C THR A 383 -2.45 26.61 10.71
N ARG A 384 -1.88 25.61 10.06
CA ARG A 384 -1.11 24.53 10.70
C ARG A 384 0.06 24.13 9.81
N SER A 385 1.07 23.55 10.41
CA SER A 385 2.15 22.85 9.69
C SER A 385 1.64 21.50 9.20
N ALA A 386 0.80 21.55 8.16
CA ALA A 386 0.13 20.37 7.64
C ALA A 386 -0.04 20.44 6.12
N VAL A 387 -0.03 19.28 5.48
CA VAL A 387 -0.30 19.09 4.04
C VAL A 387 -1.44 18.09 3.88
N THR A 388 -2.41 18.44 3.05
CA THR A 388 -3.41 17.51 2.54
C THR A 388 -3.08 17.14 1.11
N PHE A 389 -2.78 15.87 0.87
CA PHE A 389 -2.61 15.30 -0.46
C PHE A 389 -3.89 14.58 -0.91
N VAL A 390 -4.24 14.70 -2.18
CA VAL A 390 -5.30 13.93 -2.84
C VAL A 390 -4.76 13.43 -4.19
N THR A 391 -4.92 12.13 -4.44
CA THR A 391 -4.47 11.47 -5.67
C THR A 391 -5.09 12.06 -6.92
N ALA A 392 -4.43 11.94 -8.07
CA ALA A 392 -5.01 12.28 -9.37
C ALA A 392 -6.21 11.37 -9.74
N GLU A 393 -7.03 11.82 -10.69
CA GLU A 393 -8.03 10.95 -11.31
C GLU A 393 -7.34 9.85 -12.12
N GLU A 394 -7.78 8.61 -11.91
CA GLU A 394 -7.30 7.42 -12.61
C GLU A 394 -8.53 6.57 -12.94
N GLU A 395 -8.64 6.09 -14.19
CA GLU A 395 -9.83 5.37 -14.64
C GLU A 395 -9.99 4.06 -13.86
N GLY A 396 -11.16 3.86 -13.28
CA GLY A 396 -11.46 2.65 -12.50
C GLY A 396 -10.91 2.63 -11.07
N LYS A 397 -10.14 3.63 -10.64
CA LYS A 397 -9.64 3.71 -9.25
C LYS A 397 -10.37 4.77 -8.42
N PRO A 398 -10.68 4.49 -7.13
CA PRO A 398 -11.28 5.48 -6.24
C PRO A 398 -10.32 6.64 -5.97
N ARG A 399 -10.84 7.83 -5.68
CA ARG A 399 -10.01 8.93 -5.16
C ARG A 399 -9.73 8.68 -3.68
N ALA A 400 -8.53 9.05 -3.25
CA ALA A 400 -8.08 8.96 -1.86
C ALA A 400 -7.06 10.06 -1.58
N GLY A 401 -6.75 10.28 -0.32
CA GLY A 401 -5.76 11.25 0.12
C GLY A 401 -5.12 10.89 1.45
N VAL A 402 -4.20 11.74 1.88
CA VAL A 402 -3.55 11.65 3.19
C VAL A 402 -3.38 13.05 3.77
N VAL A 403 -3.63 13.18 5.07
CA VAL A 403 -3.26 14.35 5.85
C VAL A 403 -1.94 14.04 6.54
N VAL A 404 -0.93 14.88 6.29
CA VAL A 404 0.35 14.86 6.99
C VAL A 404 0.42 16.12 7.85
N ASP A 405 0.38 15.98 9.17
CA ASP A 405 0.31 17.10 10.13
C ASP A 405 1.41 16.92 11.18
N SER A 406 2.40 17.82 11.22
CA SER A 406 3.53 17.71 12.15
C SER A 406 3.18 18.11 13.57
N GLY A 407 2.01 18.71 13.78
CA GLY A 407 1.51 19.13 15.09
C GLY A 407 2.31 20.27 15.75
N ASP A 408 3.38 20.76 15.13
CA ASP A 408 4.25 21.81 15.62
C ASP A 408 4.37 22.97 14.60
N ASP A 409 5.29 23.91 14.82
CA ASP A 409 5.44 25.12 14.02
C ASP A 409 6.52 25.00 12.92
N ALA A 410 6.66 23.83 12.29
CA ALA A 410 7.59 23.63 11.18
C ALA A 410 7.22 24.47 9.94
N ALA A 411 8.21 25.02 9.25
CA ALA A 411 7.98 25.68 7.98
C ALA A 411 7.68 24.64 6.90
N VAL A 412 6.50 24.74 6.26
CA VAL A 412 6.05 23.74 5.27
C VAL A 412 6.18 24.27 3.85
N SER A 413 6.79 23.48 2.98
CA SER A 413 6.83 23.73 1.53
C SER A 413 6.40 22.51 0.73
N VAL A 414 5.90 22.74 -0.48
CA VAL A 414 5.58 21.68 -1.45
C VAL A 414 6.22 22.03 -2.78
N ALA A 415 6.96 21.09 -3.37
CA ALA A 415 7.47 21.17 -4.74
C ALA A 415 6.83 20.08 -5.60
N GLN A 416 6.61 20.34 -6.88
CA GLN A 416 6.03 19.38 -7.82
C GLN A 416 6.57 19.65 -9.22
N GLY A 417 7.29 18.68 -9.81
CA GLY A 417 7.84 18.79 -11.16
C GLY A 417 8.90 19.89 -11.31
N GLN A 418 9.65 20.19 -10.26
CA GLN A 418 10.71 21.21 -10.28
C GLN A 418 11.99 20.60 -10.86
N GLU A 419 12.67 21.31 -11.76
CA GLU A 419 13.90 20.84 -12.41
C GLU A 419 15.19 21.47 -11.85
N ASP A 420 15.10 22.62 -11.18
CA ASP A 420 16.26 23.28 -10.58
C ASP A 420 15.92 23.94 -9.23
N PRO A 421 16.46 23.44 -8.10
CA PRO A 421 16.94 22.06 -7.95
C PRO A 421 15.83 21.03 -8.27
N ILE A 422 16.22 19.82 -8.70
CA ILE A 422 15.24 18.77 -9.03
C ILE A 422 14.48 18.34 -7.78
N ARG A 423 13.14 18.43 -7.81
CA ARG A 423 12.25 18.01 -6.72
C ARG A 423 10.87 17.59 -7.23
N GLY A 424 10.26 16.61 -6.58
CA GLY A 424 8.87 16.23 -6.79
C GLY A 424 8.64 15.52 -8.13
N TRP A 425 9.24 14.34 -8.29
CA TRP A 425 9.09 13.50 -9.47
C TRP A 425 8.81 12.06 -9.05
N TYR A 426 8.03 11.36 -9.87
CA TYR A 426 7.61 9.99 -9.67
C TYR A 426 7.76 9.21 -10.97
N SER A 427 8.30 8.01 -10.89
CA SER A 427 8.61 7.16 -12.02
C SER A 427 8.06 5.75 -11.81
N PRO A 428 6.84 5.45 -12.27
CA PRO A 428 6.24 4.13 -12.09
C PRO A 428 6.90 3.05 -12.95
N THR A 429 7.63 3.44 -13.99
CA THR A 429 8.25 2.54 -14.96
C THR A 429 9.44 3.21 -15.62
N TYR A 430 10.35 2.41 -16.16
CA TYR A 430 11.58 2.89 -16.77
C TYR A 430 11.36 3.95 -17.86
N ASN A 431 12.22 4.97 -17.84
CA ASN A 431 12.24 6.15 -18.72
C ASN A 431 10.92 6.94 -18.78
N VAL A 432 9.99 6.71 -17.86
CA VAL A 432 8.74 7.46 -17.75
C VAL A 432 8.68 8.11 -16.37
N LYS A 433 8.59 9.44 -16.33
CA LYS A 433 8.40 10.19 -15.08
C LYS A 433 7.27 11.20 -15.19
N PHE A 434 6.66 11.48 -14.05
CA PHE A 434 5.57 12.43 -13.87
C PHE A 434 5.93 13.40 -12.75
N ALA A 435 5.43 14.63 -12.84
CA ALA A 435 5.49 15.56 -11.73
C ALA A 435 4.60 15.05 -10.59
N ALA A 436 5.16 14.91 -9.39
CA ALA A 436 4.46 14.44 -8.20
C ALA A 436 4.86 15.29 -6.98
N PRO A 437 3.93 15.65 -6.08
CA PRO A 437 4.27 16.56 -5.00
C PRO A 437 5.21 15.91 -3.98
N VAL A 438 6.21 16.67 -3.52
CA VAL A 438 6.98 16.38 -2.30
C VAL A 438 6.72 17.48 -1.30
N ALA A 439 6.26 17.12 -0.10
CA ALA A 439 6.19 18.04 1.03
C ALA A 439 7.50 18.03 1.82
N SER A 440 7.89 19.17 2.37
CA SER A 440 9.03 19.28 3.27
C SER A 440 8.65 20.10 4.49
N PHE A 441 8.91 19.55 5.68
CA PHE A 441 8.69 20.18 6.98
C PHE A 441 10.04 20.58 7.55
N LEU A 442 10.36 21.87 7.47
CA LEU A 442 11.66 22.43 7.79
C LEU A 442 11.69 22.93 9.24
N ARG A 443 12.80 22.61 9.92
CA ARG A 443 13.17 23.17 11.23
C ARG A 443 14.59 23.68 11.15
N THR A 444 14.86 24.83 11.76
CA THR A 444 16.19 25.45 11.76
C THR A 444 16.50 25.92 13.17
N GLY A 445 17.69 25.57 13.65
CA GLY A 445 18.12 25.95 14.99
C GLY A 445 19.05 24.90 15.61
N PRO A 446 19.26 24.99 16.93
CA PRO A 446 20.01 23.99 17.67
C PRO A 446 19.32 22.62 17.60
N LEU A 447 20.12 21.58 17.37
CA LEU A 447 19.66 20.21 17.60
C LEU A 447 19.53 19.95 19.11
N PRO A 448 18.60 19.06 19.52
CA PRO A 448 17.85 18.14 18.69
C PRO A 448 16.57 18.71 18.07
N HIS A 449 16.26 18.26 16.85
CA HIS A 449 14.93 18.43 16.25
C HIS A 449 14.12 17.15 16.44
N VAL A 450 13.01 17.25 17.17
CA VAL A 450 12.07 16.15 17.41
C VAL A 450 10.70 16.51 16.88
N ALA A 451 10.11 15.61 16.11
CA ALA A 451 8.78 15.78 15.53
C ALA A 451 8.02 14.46 15.49
N SER A 452 6.83 14.41 16.05
CA SER A 452 5.88 13.32 15.84
C SER A 452 4.83 13.78 14.83
N THR A 453 4.86 13.22 13.63
CA THR A 453 4.03 13.63 12.49
C THR A 453 2.89 12.65 12.32
N LEU A 454 1.65 13.14 12.35
CA LEU A 454 0.46 12.37 12.02
C LEU A 454 0.39 12.14 10.52
N VAL A 455 0.18 10.89 10.10
CA VAL A 455 -0.05 10.47 8.72
C VAL A 455 -1.39 9.73 8.67
N HIS A 456 -2.45 10.44 8.27
CA HIS A 456 -3.82 9.92 8.30
C HIS A 456 -4.40 9.79 6.88
N PRO A 457 -4.49 8.57 6.32
CA PRO A 457 -5.13 8.37 5.02
C PRO A 457 -6.64 8.58 5.10
N PHE A 458 -7.27 8.88 3.97
CA PHE A 458 -8.73 8.98 3.86
C PHE A 458 -9.24 8.66 2.46
N ALA A 459 -10.48 8.18 2.38
CA ALA A 459 -11.17 7.94 1.13
C ALA A 459 -11.79 9.23 0.57
N GLY A 460 -11.83 9.37 -0.75
CA GLY A 460 -12.41 10.51 -1.45
C GLY A 460 -11.43 11.67 -1.66
N VAL A 461 -11.99 12.87 -1.85
CA VAL A 461 -11.23 14.10 -2.18
C VAL A 461 -11.29 15.16 -1.08
N THR A 462 -12.04 14.89 -0.01
CA THR A 462 -12.25 15.82 1.11
C THR A 462 -11.70 15.18 2.36
N ALA A 463 -10.66 15.79 2.93
CA ALA A 463 -10.08 15.32 4.17
C ALA A 463 -11.12 15.36 5.31
N PRO A 464 -11.17 14.33 6.17
CA PRO A 464 -11.97 14.37 7.38
C PRO A 464 -11.44 15.46 8.34
N PRO A 465 -12.25 15.90 9.33
CA PRO A 465 -11.75 16.78 10.38
C PRO A 465 -10.76 16.01 11.25
N VAL A 466 -9.48 16.16 10.94
CA VAL A 466 -8.36 15.58 11.68
C VAL A 466 -7.26 16.62 11.88
N SER A 467 -6.60 16.59 13.03
CA SER A 467 -5.45 17.44 13.34
C SER A 467 -4.58 16.84 14.43
N ALA A 468 -3.28 17.12 14.35
CA ALA A 468 -2.34 16.86 15.44
C ALA A 468 -1.97 18.17 16.15
N THR A 469 -1.64 18.08 17.42
CA THR A 469 -1.10 19.19 18.21
C THR A 469 -0.03 18.66 19.15
N ARG A 470 1.17 19.23 19.07
CA ARG A 470 2.27 18.88 19.94
C ARG A 470 1.98 19.34 21.36
N LEU A 471 2.21 18.44 22.31
CA LEU A 471 2.05 18.71 23.73
C LEU A 471 3.41 18.91 24.39
N ALA A 472 3.49 19.88 25.30
CA ALA A 472 4.64 20.00 26.18
C ALA A 472 4.74 18.75 27.07
N VAL A 473 5.95 18.22 27.20
CA VAL A 473 6.23 17.03 28.02
C VAL A 473 7.13 17.44 29.18
N ALA A 474 6.80 17.00 30.38
CA ALA A 474 7.59 17.23 31.59
C ALA A 474 7.65 15.97 32.45
N ARG A 475 8.72 15.81 33.24
CA ARG A 475 8.78 14.72 34.21
C ARG A 475 7.81 15.00 35.37
N ALA A 476 7.12 13.97 35.85
CA ALA A 476 6.20 14.10 36.96
C ALA A 476 6.89 14.44 38.29
N ASP A 477 8.18 14.10 38.43
CA ASP A 477 9.04 14.40 39.59
C ASP A 477 9.62 15.82 39.58
N GLY A 478 9.33 16.62 38.55
CA GLY A 478 9.88 17.97 38.39
C GLY A 478 11.32 18.03 37.90
N GLY A 479 11.94 16.89 37.60
CA GLY A 479 13.29 16.83 37.04
C GLY A 479 13.38 17.41 35.63
N ALA A 480 14.58 17.84 35.24
CA ALA A 480 14.85 18.30 33.89
C ALA A 480 14.66 17.17 32.87
N LEU A 481 14.05 17.51 31.72
CA LEU A 481 13.86 16.60 30.59
C LEU A 481 14.75 17.07 29.44
N ALA A 482 15.61 16.19 28.93
CA ALA A 482 16.42 16.52 27.76
C ALA A 482 15.49 16.75 26.54
N PRO A 483 15.77 17.73 25.66
CA PRO A 483 14.86 18.08 24.56
C PRO A 483 14.57 16.91 23.59
N ALA A 484 15.50 15.97 23.45
CA ALA A 484 15.35 14.77 22.62
C ALA A 484 14.62 13.62 23.32
N ALA A 485 14.40 13.66 24.63
CA ALA A 485 14.04 12.47 25.42
C ALA A 485 12.57 12.04 25.27
N ALA A 486 11.68 12.94 24.84
CA ALA A 486 10.27 12.59 24.65
C ALA A 486 9.55 13.50 23.64
N SER A 487 8.46 13.00 23.09
CA SER A 487 7.52 13.73 22.23
C SER A 487 6.11 13.24 22.51
N ALA A 488 5.13 14.15 22.52
CA ALA A 488 3.73 13.79 22.71
C ALA A 488 2.80 14.58 21.80
N LEU A 489 1.70 13.95 21.39
CA LEU A 489 0.65 14.54 20.57
C LEU A 489 -0.72 14.40 21.22
N ALA A 490 -1.55 15.44 21.04
CA ALA A 490 -2.99 15.32 21.01
C ALA A 490 -3.44 15.19 19.55
N ILE A 491 -4.24 14.17 19.24
CA ILE A 491 -4.80 13.97 17.89
C ILE A 491 -6.31 14.07 18.00
N ARG A 492 -6.89 15.04 17.30
CA ARG A 492 -8.35 15.21 17.21
C ARG A 492 -8.84 14.63 15.91
N ARG A 493 -9.89 13.82 15.99
CA ARG A 493 -10.56 13.20 14.85
C ARG A 493 -12.07 13.14 15.08
N ALA A 494 -12.83 12.80 14.06
CA ALA A 494 -14.29 12.71 14.17
C ALA A 494 -14.71 11.74 15.29
N GLY A 495 -15.29 12.28 16.36
CA GLY A 495 -15.86 11.51 17.48
C GLY A 495 -14.83 10.89 18.45
N ALA A 496 -13.55 11.22 18.34
CA ALA A 496 -12.53 10.77 19.28
C ALA A 496 -11.39 11.77 19.45
N GLU A 497 -10.79 11.73 20.63
CA GLU A 497 -9.56 12.45 20.94
C GLU A 497 -8.53 11.45 21.43
N ASP A 498 -7.39 11.44 20.76
CA ASP A 498 -6.32 10.49 21.02
C ASP A 498 -5.13 11.22 21.65
N ARG A 499 -4.33 10.45 22.39
CA ARG A 499 -3.08 10.88 22.97
C ARG A 499 -2.00 9.90 22.59
N PHE A 500 -0.81 10.44 22.41
CA PHE A 500 0.34 9.68 21.98
C PHE A 500 1.59 10.19 22.70
N LEU A 501 2.45 9.28 23.13
CA LEU A 501 3.76 9.51 23.73
C LEU A 501 4.80 8.60 23.06
N SER A 502 5.95 9.18 22.76
CA SER A 502 7.22 8.47 22.52
C SER A 502 8.29 8.99 23.47
N SER A 503 8.98 8.09 24.17
CA SER A 503 9.95 8.39 25.22
C SER A 503 11.18 7.49 25.18
N ASP A 504 12.34 8.08 25.45
CA ASP A 504 13.62 7.39 25.71
C ASP A 504 13.85 7.09 27.19
N LEU A 505 12.84 7.34 28.03
CA LEU A 505 12.92 7.22 29.49
C LEU A 505 11.84 6.26 30.02
N PRO A 506 11.82 4.99 29.57
CA PRO A 506 10.84 4.02 30.08
C PRO A 506 10.91 3.90 31.61
N GLY A 507 9.76 3.79 32.25
CA GLY A 507 9.60 3.79 33.71
C GLY A 507 9.61 5.17 34.36
N THR A 508 10.01 6.24 33.64
CA THR A 508 9.88 7.62 34.13
C THR A 508 8.50 8.15 33.78
N THR A 509 7.69 8.50 34.79
CA THR A 509 6.37 9.09 34.52
C THR A 509 6.52 10.48 33.90
N LEU A 510 6.02 10.64 32.68
CA LEU A 510 5.96 11.90 31.94
C LEU A 510 4.52 12.42 31.91
N ARG A 511 4.36 13.73 32.11
CA ARG A 511 3.08 14.46 32.04
C ARG A 511 3.01 15.29 30.76
N PHE A 512 1.85 15.31 30.11
CA PHE A 512 1.63 16.05 28.86
C PHE A 512 0.13 16.29 28.62
N GLY A 513 -0.26 17.55 28.40
CA GLY A 513 -1.65 17.90 28.05
C GLY A 513 -2.73 17.33 29.00
N GLY A 514 -2.46 17.35 30.31
CA GLY A 514 -3.32 16.79 31.37
C GLY A 514 -3.16 15.29 31.60
N ALA A 515 -2.53 14.58 30.66
CA ALA A 515 -2.29 13.14 30.72
C ALA A 515 -0.93 12.79 31.33
N ALA A 516 -0.74 11.50 31.65
CA ALA A 516 0.56 10.97 32.03
C ALA A 516 0.76 9.51 31.61
N SER A 517 2.02 9.12 31.36
CA SER A 517 2.42 7.72 31.17
C SER A 517 3.91 7.57 31.43
N ASP A 518 4.34 6.35 31.74
CA ASP A 518 5.74 5.95 31.94
C ASP A 518 6.27 5.02 30.83
N GLY A 519 5.48 4.75 29.79
CA GLY A 519 5.88 3.86 28.71
C GLY A 519 6.89 4.48 27.75
N ARG A 520 7.74 3.63 27.14
CA ARG A 520 8.52 3.99 25.96
C ARG A 520 7.59 4.46 24.83
N ARG A 521 6.50 3.72 24.59
CA ARG A 521 5.37 4.17 23.79
C ARG A 521 4.08 4.06 24.57
N ALA A 522 3.26 5.08 24.49
CA ALA A 522 1.88 5.01 24.96
C ALA A 522 0.97 5.70 23.94
N TRP A 523 -0.17 5.07 23.66
CA TRP A 523 -1.21 5.62 22.81
C TRP A 523 -2.56 5.23 23.38
N TRP A 524 -3.53 6.13 23.34
CA TRP A 524 -4.92 5.78 23.63
C TRP A 524 -5.89 6.70 22.93
N SER A 525 -7.09 6.20 22.71
CA SER A 525 -8.19 6.88 22.05
C SER A 525 -9.41 6.90 22.97
N VAL A 526 -9.97 8.09 23.19
CA VAL A 526 -11.19 8.29 23.99
C VAL A 526 -12.28 8.87 23.10
N GLY A 527 -13.47 8.25 23.14
CA GLY A 527 -14.68 8.78 22.51
C GLY A 527 -15.71 9.22 23.54
N ALA A 528 -16.91 9.58 23.08
CA ALA A 528 -18.00 10.01 23.97
C ALA A 528 -18.40 8.96 25.04
N ALA A 529 -18.19 7.67 24.75
CA ALA A 529 -18.49 6.56 25.66
C ALA A 529 -17.29 6.13 26.54
N GLY A 530 -16.18 6.85 26.49
CA GLY A 530 -14.94 6.52 27.22
C GLY A 530 -13.86 5.90 26.34
N LEU A 531 -12.99 5.10 26.96
CA LEU A 531 -11.83 4.46 26.31
C LEU A 531 -12.28 3.58 25.14
N ARG A 532 -11.70 3.81 23.96
CA ARG A 532 -11.98 3.04 22.73
C ARG A 532 -10.87 2.04 22.43
N ALA A 533 -9.62 2.46 22.60
CA ALA A 533 -8.45 1.63 22.39
C ALA A 533 -7.23 2.23 23.08
N PHE A 534 -6.22 1.42 23.35
CA PHE A 534 -4.92 1.86 23.84
C PHE A 534 -3.81 0.88 23.49
N ALA A 535 -2.57 1.35 23.56
CA ALA A 535 -1.35 0.57 23.48
C ALA A 535 -0.33 1.15 24.47
N LEU A 536 0.38 0.27 25.16
CA LEU A 536 1.45 0.57 26.11
C LEU A 536 2.62 -0.37 25.83
N VAL A 537 3.79 0.19 25.58
CA VAL A 537 5.03 -0.54 25.32
C VAL A 537 6.07 -0.12 26.34
N GLU A 538 6.68 -1.10 27.00
CA GLU A 538 7.69 -0.91 28.05
C GLU A 538 7.27 0.12 29.10
N GLY A 539 6.09 -0.07 29.69
CA GLY A 539 5.51 0.86 30.66
C GLY A 539 4.52 0.17 31.59
N SER A 540 4.09 0.86 32.64
CA SER A 540 3.16 0.31 33.64
C SER A 540 1.86 1.08 33.76
N ARG A 541 1.76 2.29 33.19
CA ARG A 541 0.63 3.18 33.47
C ARG A 541 0.24 4.08 32.30
N ILE A 542 -1.07 4.28 32.14
CA ILE A 542 -1.68 5.35 31.33
C ILE A 542 -2.68 6.11 32.19
N VAL A 543 -2.56 7.43 32.23
CA VAL A 543 -3.49 8.36 32.85
C VAL A 543 -4.06 9.28 31.78
N GLY A 544 -5.39 9.35 31.70
CA GLY A 544 -6.14 10.17 30.75
C GLY A 544 -5.91 11.66 30.96
N ALA A 545 -6.32 12.46 29.96
CA ALA A 545 -6.16 13.92 29.99
C ALA A 545 -7.01 14.60 31.08
N ASP A 546 -8.02 13.91 31.59
CA ASP A 546 -8.88 14.26 32.72
C ASP A 546 -8.26 13.87 34.08
N GLY A 547 -7.07 13.27 34.08
CA GLY A 547 -6.40 12.77 35.29
C GLY A 547 -6.89 11.40 35.76
N VAL A 548 -7.85 10.78 35.06
CA VAL A 548 -8.35 9.45 35.42
C VAL A 548 -7.35 8.39 34.99
N GLU A 549 -7.02 7.47 35.89
CA GLU A 549 -6.19 6.32 35.53
C GLU A 549 -6.94 5.42 34.56
N LEU A 550 -6.33 5.12 33.42
CA LEU A 550 -6.93 4.30 32.36
C LEU A 550 -6.40 2.88 32.39
N VAL A 551 -5.10 2.73 32.66
CA VAL A 551 -4.41 1.44 32.69
C VAL A 551 -3.33 1.51 33.76
N ARG A 552 -3.22 0.46 34.58
CA ARG A 552 -2.12 0.26 35.51
C ARG A 552 -1.78 -1.22 35.65
N THR A 553 -0.51 -1.54 35.62
CA THR A 553 0.06 -2.85 35.99
C THR A 553 1.00 -2.69 37.18
N ASP A 554 1.27 -3.79 37.89
CA ASP A 554 2.14 -3.76 39.08
C ASP A 554 3.62 -3.51 38.76
N ALA A 555 4.04 -3.84 37.53
CA ALA A 555 5.37 -3.57 36.99
C ALA A 555 5.29 -3.21 35.50
N PRO A 556 6.35 -2.64 34.90
CA PRO A 556 6.40 -2.39 33.47
C PRO A 556 6.18 -3.67 32.67
N ILE A 557 5.30 -3.60 31.66
CA ILE A 557 5.02 -4.68 30.74
C ILE A 557 5.64 -4.39 29.37
N GLU A 558 6.16 -5.43 28.71
CA GLU A 558 6.75 -5.30 27.37
C GLU A 558 5.74 -4.72 26.38
N ARG A 559 4.53 -5.27 26.36
CA ARG A 559 3.40 -4.81 25.54
C ARG A 559 2.08 -5.15 26.21
N LEU A 560 1.20 -4.16 26.23
CA LEU A 560 -0.22 -4.29 26.55
C LEU A 560 -1.04 -3.40 25.63
N SER A 561 -2.08 -3.95 25.00
CA SER A 561 -3.01 -3.19 24.20
C SER A 561 -4.45 -3.61 24.48
N GLY A 562 -5.37 -2.74 24.08
CA GLY A 562 -6.79 -3.06 24.16
C GLY A 562 -7.63 -2.29 23.16
N ARG A 563 -8.74 -2.88 22.77
CA ARG A 563 -9.72 -2.28 21.86
C ARG A 563 -11.14 -2.71 22.20
N VAL A 564 -12.06 -1.74 22.19
CA VAL A 564 -13.49 -2.01 22.33
C VAL A 564 -14.07 -2.47 21.00
N VAL A 565 -14.57 -3.70 20.95
CA VAL A 565 -15.25 -4.33 19.81
C VAL A 565 -16.59 -4.89 20.28
N GLY A 566 -17.69 -4.42 19.70
CA GLY A 566 -19.03 -4.93 20.04
C GLY A 566 -19.44 -4.77 21.51
N GLY A 567 -18.87 -3.79 22.23
CA GLY A 567 -19.09 -3.60 23.67
C GLY A 567 -18.13 -4.38 24.58
N THR A 568 -17.26 -5.21 24.00
CA THR A 568 -16.21 -5.96 24.71
C THR A 568 -14.88 -5.24 24.57
N LEU A 569 -14.18 -4.98 25.67
CA LEU A 569 -12.78 -4.55 25.63
C LEU A 569 -11.88 -5.79 25.48
N ALA A 570 -11.46 -6.06 24.25
CA ALA A 570 -10.49 -7.12 23.96
C ALA A 570 -9.09 -6.61 24.31
N LEU A 571 -8.33 -7.41 25.06
CA LEU A 571 -6.99 -7.09 25.54
C LEU A 571 -5.97 -8.09 25.00
N GLU A 572 -4.77 -7.60 24.70
CA GLU A 572 -3.64 -8.44 24.35
C GLU A 572 -2.40 -7.99 25.12
N ALA A 573 -1.68 -8.94 25.71
CA ALA A 573 -0.52 -8.69 26.55
C ALA A 573 0.56 -9.73 26.26
N ALA A 574 1.84 -9.32 26.28
CA ALA A 574 2.95 -10.28 26.13
C ALA A 574 3.00 -11.26 27.32
N ALA A 575 3.02 -10.72 28.55
CA ALA A 575 2.84 -11.43 29.81
C ALA A 575 2.46 -10.44 30.91
N LEU A 576 1.39 -10.68 31.66
CA LEU A 576 0.99 -9.81 32.76
C LEU A 576 1.91 -10.01 33.97
N PRO A 577 2.49 -8.94 34.54
CA PRO A 577 3.40 -9.04 35.70
C PRO A 577 2.67 -9.19 37.04
N GLY A 578 1.34 -9.35 37.03
CA GLY A 578 0.49 -9.35 38.22
C GLY A 578 -0.93 -8.93 37.88
N GLU A 579 -1.52 -8.08 38.72
CA GLU A 579 -2.85 -7.54 38.50
C GLU A 579 -2.85 -6.50 37.37
N LEU A 580 -3.87 -6.57 36.52
CA LEU A 580 -4.19 -5.52 35.58
C LEU A 580 -5.34 -4.67 36.12
N ARG A 581 -5.12 -3.36 36.24
CA ARG A 581 -6.16 -2.39 36.53
C ARG A 581 -6.50 -1.61 35.27
N ILE A 582 -7.77 -1.60 34.88
CA ILE A 582 -8.19 -0.97 33.63
C ILE A 582 -9.52 -0.24 33.77
N ALA A 583 -9.59 0.97 33.22
CA ALA A 583 -10.83 1.73 33.17
C ALA A 583 -11.85 1.00 32.28
N ALA A 584 -13.03 0.74 32.85
CA ALA A 584 -14.15 0.16 32.11
C ALA A 584 -15.49 0.68 32.62
N PRO A 585 -16.54 0.69 31.79
CA PRO A 585 -17.89 1.08 32.21
C PRO A 585 -18.39 0.27 33.42
N THR A 586 -19.34 0.81 34.19
CA THR A 586 -19.90 0.20 35.41
C THR A 586 -20.62 -1.14 35.20
N ALA A 587 -20.97 -1.50 33.96
CA ALA A 587 -21.75 -2.69 33.60
C ALA A 587 -20.93 -3.87 33.06
N VAL A 588 -19.67 -4.07 33.49
CA VAL A 588 -18.92 -5.28 33.13
C VAL A 588 -19.42 -6.48 33.93
N VAL A 589 -19.87 -7.51 33.22
CA VAL A 589 -20.55 -8.70 33.76
C VAL A 589 -19.67 -9.94 33.86
N ALA A 590 -18.52 -9.97 33.17
CA ALA A 590 -17.55 -11.07 33.20
C ALA A 590 -16.21 -10.63 32.58
N ALA A 591 -15.12 -11.31 32.93
CA ALA A 591 -13.86 -11.26 32.19
C ALA A 591 -13.31 -12.67 31.95
N THR A 592 -12.59 -12.82 30.85
CA THR A 592 -11.91 -14.06 30.48
C THR A 592 -10.47 -13.77 30.10
N VAL A 593 -9.54 -14.60 30.57
CA VAL A 593 -8.12 -14.57 30.18
C VAL A 593 -7.81 -15.89 29.49
N ASN A 594 -7.36 -15.84 28.23
CA ASN A 594 -7.07 -17.02 27.40
C ASN A 594 -8.20 -18.07 27.40
N GLY A 595 -9.46 -17.60 27.34
CA GLY A 595 -10.66 -18.43 27.35
C GLY A 595 -11.13 -18.91 28.74
N ARG A 596 -10.35 -18.67 29.81
CA ARG A 596 -10.71 -19.01 31.18
C ARG A 596 -11.41 -17.83 31.87
N ALA A 597 -12.57 -18.05 32.48
CA ALA A 597 -13.20 -17.05 33.34
C ALA A 597 -12.28 -16.70 34.53
N VAL A 598 -12.19 -15.41 34.87
CA VAL A 598 -11.38 -14.92 36.00
C VAL A 598 -12.23 -14.03 36.90
N ALA A 599 -11.83 -13.91 38.17
CA ALA A 599 -12.44 -12.95 39.07
C ALA A 599 -12.19 -11.52 38.57
N VAL A 600 -13.22 -10.68 38.68
CA VAL A 600 -13.13 -9.25 38.39
C VAL A 600 -13.58 -8.51 39.62
N GLU A 601 -12.71 -7.68 40.15
CA GLU A 601 -13.04 -6.78 41.25
C GLU A 601 -13.14 -5.35 40.73
N ARG A 602 -13.86 -4.50 41.45
CA ARG A 602 -13.94 -3.07 41.15
C ARG A 602 -13.20 -2.27 42.21
N ASP A 603 -12.31 -1.41 41.75
CA ASP A 603 -11.67 -0.37 42.54
C ASP A 603 -12.03 0.99 41.94
N GLY A 604 -13.11 1.60 42.45
CA GLY A 604 -13.68 2.82 41.90
C GLY A 604 -14.09 2.68 40.43
N ALA A 605 -13.39 3.42 39.55
CA ALA A 605 -13.62 3.40 38.10
C ALA A 605 -12.82 2.31 37.37
N LEU A 606 -11.91 1.62 38.06
CA LEU A 606 -11.05 0.58 37.50
C LEU A 606 -11.63 -0.81 37.77
N LEU A 607 -11.49 -1.69 36.79
CA LEU A 607 -11.58 -3.13 36.97
C LEU A 607 -10.21 -3.66 37.33
N VAL A 608 -10.14 -4.47 38.38
CA VAL A 608 -8.97 -5.24 38.75
C VAL A 608 -9.15 -6.66 38.22
N VAL A 609 -8.23 -7.08 37.36
CA VAL A 609 -8.19 -8.41 36.75
C VAL A 609 -6.92 -9.11 37.21
N ASP A 610 -7.10 -10.16 38.01
CA ASP A 610 -6.03 -11.07 38.39
C ASP A 610 -6.14 -12.35 37.53
N PRO A 611 -5.20 -12.59 36.60
CA PRO A 611 -5.26 -13.76 35.72
C PRO A 611 -5.15 -15.09 36.48
N SER A 612 -4.61 -15.10 37.70
CA SER A 612 -4.42 -16.29 38.52
C SER A 612 -5.69 -16.69 39.28
N ARG A 613 -6.56 -15.73 39.62
CA ARG A 613 -7.71 -15.96 40.49
C ARG A 613 -8.95 -16.44 39.73
N ALA A 614 -9.45 -17.62 40.10
CA ALA A 614 -10.72 -18.14 39.58
C ALA A 614 -11.91 -17.28 40.09
N PRO A 615 -13.02 -17.18 39.33
CA PRO A 615 -14.25 -16.57 39.82
C PRO A 615 -14.70 -17.30 41.08
N SER A 616 -15.15 -16.58 42.12
CA SER A 616 -15.67 -17.25 43.32
C SER A 616 -16.97 -17.98 42.98
N GLU A 617 -17.00 -19.31 43.15
CA GLU A 617 -18.24 -20.06 43.25
C GLU A 617 -18.89 -19.76 44.60
N THR A 618 -19.65 -18.66 44.71
CA THR A 618 -20.77 -18.45 45.65
C THR A 618 -21.19 -16.97 45.68
N PRO A 619 -22.48 -16.63 45.53
CA PRO A 619 -23.05 -15.43 46.14
C PRO A 619 -23.42 -15.75 47.60
N ASP A 620 -22.86 -15.00 48.54
CA ASP A 620 -23.24 -14.88 49.95
C ASP A 620 -23.51 -16.17 50.75
N GLY A 621 -22.54 -16.54 51.58
CA GLY A 621 -22.76 -17.28 52.82
C GLY A 621 -23.46 -16.39 53.86
N GLY A 622 -24.73 -16.07 53.63
CA GLY A 622 -25.64 -15.47 54.60
C GLY A 622 -26.53 -16.53 55.25
N ALA A 623 -26.53 -16.59 56.58
CA ALA A 623 -27.27 -17.54 57.40
C ALA A 623 -28.75 -17.73 56.96
N ARG A 624 -29.19 -18.99 56.88
CA ARG A 624 -30.63 -19.34 56.74
C ARG A 624 -31.40 -18.87 57.98
N PRO A 625 -32.43 -18.03 57.86
CA PRO A 625 -33.46 -17.89 58.89
C PRO A 625 -34.39 -19.11 58.84
N GLY A 626 -34.89 -19.54 60.01
CA GLY A 626 -35.80 -20.69 60.13
C GLY A 626 -37.13 -20.51 59.38
N PRO A 627 -37.87 -21.61 59.13
CA PRO A 627 -39.11 -21.56 58.36
C PRO A 627 -40.18 -20.69 59.05
N GLU A 628 -40.81 -19.83 58.25
CA GLU A 628 -41.93 -18.95 58.61
C GLU A 628 -43.21 -19.78 58.90
N GLY A 629 -43.98 -19.35 59.91
CA GLY A 629 -45.23 -20.02 60.32
C GLY A 629 -46.35 -19.88 59.28
N PRO A 630 -47.34 -20.78 59.26
CA PRO A 630 -48.39 -20.79 58.25
C PRO A 630 -49.26 -19.52 58.30
N GLN A 631 -49.51 -18.96 57.12
CA GLN A 631 -50.34 -17.78 56.87
C GLN A 631 -51.80 -18.02 57.27
N GLY A 632 -52.42 -17.06 57.98
CA GLY A 632 -53.83 -17.11 58.37
C GLY A 632 -54.80 -17.01 57.18
N PRO A 633 -56.03 -17.53 57.31
CA PRO A 633 -56.99 -17.60 56.21
C PRO A 633 -57.40 -16.22 55.68
N ALA A 634 -57.57 -16.13 54.36
CA ALA A 634 -57.96 -14.92 53.66
C ALA A 634 -59.36 -14.41 54.10
N GLY A 635 -59.46 -13.10 54.35
CA GLY A 635 -60.73 -12.44 54.63
C GLY A 635 -61.67 -12.41 53.41
N PRO A 636 -63.00 -12.34 53.62
CA PRO A 636 -63.97 -12.37 52.54
C PRO A 636 -63.87 -11.16 51.60
N ALA A 637 -64.11 -11.40 50.31
CA ALA A 637 -64.04 -10.40 49.26
C ALA A 637 -65.06 -9.27 49.48
N GLY A 638 -64.59 -8.02 49.39
CA GLY A 638 -65.44 -6.82 49.44
C GLY A 638 -66.32 -6.67 48.19
N PRO A 639 -67.49 -6.02 48.29
CA PRO A 639 -68.41 -5.85 47.16
C PRO A 639 -67.80 -4.98 46.05
N THR A 640 -68.05 -5.36 44.81
CA THR A 640 -67.60 -4.68 43.60
C THR A 640 -68.16 -3.26 43.51
N GLY A 641 -67.27 -2.26 43.42
CA GLY A 641 -67.64 -0.85 43.26
C GLY A 641 -68.29 -0.55 41.89
N ALA A 642 -69.22 0.41 41.87
CA ALA A 642 -69.94 0.82 40.67
C ALA A 642 -69.00 1.39 39.59
N ALA A 643 -69.32 1.12 38.32
CA ALA A 643 -68.56 1.59 37.17
C ALA A 643 -68.50 3.13 37.11
N GLY A 644 -67.28 3.67 37.02
CA GLY A 644 -67.05 5.11 36.92
C GLY A 644 -67.56 5.70 35.59
N PRO A 645 -67.96 6.99 35.56
CA PRO A 645 -68.47 7.62 34.35
C PRO A 645 -67.38 7.74 33.27
N THR A 646 -67.79 7.58 32.02
CA THR A 646 -66.95 7.75 30.82
C THR A 646 -66.38 9.17 30.76
N GLY A 647 -65.05 9.29 30.66
CA GLY A 647 -64.36 10.58 30.57
C GLY A 647 -64.70 11.34 29.29
N PRO A 648 -64.67 12.69 29.30
CA PRO A 648 -64.97 13.49 28.12
C PRO A 648 -63.90 13.30 27.02
N THR A 649 -64.36 13.21 25.78
CA THR A 649 -63.54 13.17 24.56
C THR A 649 -62.59 14.37 24.52
N GLY A 650 -61.28 14.10 24.39
CA GLY A 650 -60.25 15.14 24.33
C GLY A 650 -60.43 16.10 23.16
N ALA A 651 -60.12 17.38 23.37
CA ALA A 651 -60.16 18.41 22.33
C ALA A 651 -59.23 18.06 21.15
N ALA A 652 -59.68 18.37 19.93
CA ALA A 652 -58.89 18.23 18.71
C ALA A 652 -57.60 19.05 18.81
N GLY A 653 -56.46 18.42 18.54
CA GLY A 653 -55.15 19.08 18.58
C GLY A 653 -55.06 20.26 17.58
N PRO A 654 -54.26 21.29 17.86
CA PRO A 654 -54.11 22.43 16.97
C PRO A 654 -53.56 22.01 15.61
N THR A 655 -54.11 22.59 14.54
CA THR A 655 -53.60 22.46 13.18
C THR A 655 -52.14 22.89 13.12
N GLY A 656 -51.26 22.02 12.59
CA GLY A 656 -49.83 22.32 12.46
C GLY A 656 -49.57 23.59 11.63
N PRO A 657 -48.44 24.28 11.86
CA PRO A 657 -48.11 25.50 11.12
C PRO A 657 -48.04 25.23 9.61
N ALA A 658 -48.50 26.20 8.82
CA ALA A 658 -48.43 26.16 7.36
C ALA A 658 -46.98 25.90 6.91
N GLY A 659 -46.79 24.93 6.00
CA GLY A 659 -45.48 24.59 5.45
C GLY A 659 -44.82 25.81 4.83
N ALA A 660 -43.52 25.98 5.08
CA ALA A 660 -42.72 27.07 4.52
C ALA A 660 -42.88 27.16 3.00
N ALA A 661 -42.96 28.40 2.48
CA ALA A 661 -42.99 28.66 1.05
C ALA A 661 -41.83 27.95 0.34
N GLY A 662 -42.16 27.17 -0.70
CA GLY A 662 -41.16 26.41 -1.46
C GLY A 662 -40.04 27.34 -1.98
N PRO A 663 -38.77 26.89 -1.95
CA PRO A 663 -37.66 27.72 -2.39
C PRO A 663 -37.88 28.18 -3.84
N ARG A 664 -37.61 29.47 -4.09
CA ARG A 664 -37.57 30.07 -5.43
C ARG A 664 -36.77 29.17 -6.37
N GLY A 665 -37.38 28.76 -7.48
CA GLY A 665 -36.76 27.88 -8.47
C GLY A 665 -35.35 28.35 -8.83
N ALA A 666 -34.39 27.43 -8.79
CA ALA A 666 -32.99 27.72 -9.07
C ALA A 666 -32.84 28.41 -10.45
N ARG A 667 -32.00 29.45 -10.50
CA ARG A 667 -31.49 30.03 -11.75
C ARG A 667 -31.02 28.89 -12.65
N GLY A 668 -31.50 28.85 -13.89
CA GLY A 668 -31.16 27.80 -14.85
C GLY A 668 -29.64 27.58 -14.93
N PRO A 669 -29.19 26.32 -15.08
CA PRO A 669 -27.77 26.01 -15.04
C PRO A 669 -27.00 26.81 -16.09
N ALA A 670 -25.87 27.39 -15.67
CA ALA A 670 -24.86 27.88 -16.60
C ALA A 670 -24.48 26.76 -17.58
N GLY A 671 -24.35 27.09 -18.86
CA GLY A 671 -24.13 26.12 -19.94
C GLY A 671 -22.98 25.16 -19.63
N VAL A 672 -23.29 23.86 -19.59
CA VAL A 672 -22.28 22.81 -19.43
C VAL A 672 -21.30 22.90 -20.61
N ALA A 673 -20.03 23.15 -20.28
CA ALA A 673 -18.93 23.04 -21.23
C ALA A 673 -19.00 21.66 -21.91
N SER A 674 -19.01 21.64 -23.24
CA SER A 674 -19.25 20.44 -24.03
C SER A 674 -18.13 19.40 -23.85
N ARG A 675 -18.32 18.44 -22.94
CA ARG A 675 -17.48 17.23 -22.84
C ARG A 675 -17.72 16.38 -24.09
N THR A 676 -16.68 16.18 -24.91
CA THR A 676 -16.76 15.33 -26.11
C THR A 676 -16.43 13.89 -25.70
N VAL A 677 -17.43 13.01 -25.70
CA VAL A 677 -17.23 11.57 -25.48
C VAL A 677 -17.21 10.85 -26.84
N ARG A 678 -16.30 9.89 -27.03
CA ARG A 678 -16.09 9.22 -28.32
C ARG A 678 -17.19 8.18 -28.63
N LEU A 679 -17.81 8.29 -29.80
CA LEU A 679 -18.65 7.20 -30.36
C LEU A 679 -17.75 6.15 -31.03
N ARG A 680 -18.22 4.89 -31.11
CA ARG A 680 -17.52 3.83 -31.86
C ARG A 680 -18.06 3.73 -33.29
N VAL A 681 -17.20 3.96 -34.28
CA VAL A 681 -17.48 3.61 -35.68
C VAL A 681 -17.07 2.15 -35.88
N VAL A 682 -18.03 1.32 -36.26
CA VAL A 682 -17.83 -0.14 -36.39
C VAL A 682 -17.53 -0.58 -37.83
N GLY A 683 -17.58 0.36 -38.79
CA GLY A 683 -17.10 0.11 -40.16
C GLY A 683 -17.29 1.31 -41.09
N ALA A 684 -16.39 1.45 -42.07
CA ALA A 684 -16.45 2.47 -43.11
C ALA A 684 -16.02 1.89 -44.47
N ARG A 685 -16.80 2.10 -45.53
CA ARG A 685 -16.48 1.64 -46.90
C ARG A 685 -16.92 2.67 -47.94
N VAL A 686 -16.10 2.90 -48.98
CA VAL A 686 -16.49 3.75 -50.12
C VAL A 686 -17.07 2.88 -51.24
N ARG A 687 -18.21 3.28 -51.81
CA ARG A 687 -18.83 2.64 -52.99
C ARG A 687 -19.31 3.73 -53.95
N GLY A 688 -18.65 3.86 -55.09
CA GLY A 688 -18.91 4.94 -56.06
C GLY A 688 -18.69 6.32 -55.44
N ARG A 689 -19.70 7.22 -55.56
CA ARG A 689 -19.68 8.57 -54.95
C ARG A 689 -20.26 8.61 -53.52
N ARG A 690 -20.40 7.45 -52.85
CA ARG A 690 -20.95 7.36 -51.49
C ARG A 690 -19.98 6.71 -50.53
N LEU A 691 -19.94 7.22 -49.30
CA LEU A 691 -19.30 6.65 -48.14
C LEU A 691 -20.37 5.97 -47.27
N LEU A 692 -20.21 4.67 -47.05
CA LEU A 692 -21.06 3.88 -46.16
C LEU A 692 -20.42 3.81 -44.78
N LEU A 693 -21.10 4.35 -43.76
CA LEU A 693 -20.65 4.32 -42.36
C LEU A 693 -21.59 3.47 -41.52
N SER A 694 -21.04 2.62 -40.65
CA SER A 694 -21.81 1.90 -39.63
C SER A 694 -21.47 2.46 -38.26
N VAL A 695 -22.46 3.03 -37.58
CA VAL A 695 -22.28 3.74 -36.30
C VAL A 695 -23.21 3.15 -35.27
N ARG A 696 -22.69 2.73 -34.11
CA ARG A 696 -23.50 2.28 -32.98
C ARG A 696 -23.90 3.49 -32.14
N THR A 697 -25.20 3.67 -31.90
CA THR A 697 -25.71 4.74 -31.04
C THR A 697 -26.26 4.16 -29.72
N PRO A 698 -26.11 4.87 -28.59
CA PRO A 698 -26.57 4.40 -27.28
C PRO A 698 -28.07 4.55 -27.06
N GLY A 699 -28.81 5.21 -27.97
CA GLY A 699 -30.24 5.46 -27.82
C GLY A 699 -30.86 6.20 -29.00
N ALA A 700 -32.07 6.71 -28.79
CA ALA A 700 -32.77 7.55 -29.76
C ALA A 700 -32.19 8.98 -29.82
N GLY A 701 -32.09 9.56 -31.02
CA GLY A 701 -31.49 10.88 -31.20
C GLY A 701 -31.31 11.27 -32.66
N ARG A 702 -30.42 12.23 -32.93
CA ARG A 702 -30.04 12.66 -34.28
C ARG A 702 -28.53 12.50 -34.49
N LEU A 703 -28.14 11.89 -35.59
CA LEU A 703 -26.77 11.84 -36.07
C LEU A 703 -26.50 13.00 -37.02
N ARG A 704 -25.33 13.63 -36.88
CA ARG A 704 -24.80 14.62 -37.82
C ARG A 704 -23.43 14.18 -38.31
N VAL A 705 -23.27 14.01 -39.61
CA VAL A 705 -21.99 13.67 -40.23
C VAL A 705 -21.42 14.90 -40.92
N HIS A 706 -20.16 15.21 -40.67
CA HIS A 706 -19.43 16.31 -41.33
C HIS A 706 -17.96 15.95 -41.58
N GLY A 707 -17.36 16.61 -42.56
CA GLY A 707 -15.96 16.42 -42.95
C GLY A 707 -15.67 17.14 -44.26
N ARG A 708 -14.41 17.54 -44.48
CA ARG A 708 -14.01 18.39 -45.62
C ARG A 708 -14.37 17.79 -46.98
N GLY A 709 -14.34 16.45 -47.09
CA GLY A 709 -14.65 15.72 -48.33
C GLY A 709 -16.07 15.11 -48.44
N VAL A 710 -16.96 15.38 -47.48
CA VAL A 710 -18.34 14.85 -47.49
C VAL A 710 -19.38 15.96 -47.55
N VAL A 711 -20.56 15.65 -48.08
CA VAL A 711 -21.75 16.50 -47.95
C VAL A 711 -22.33 16.24 -46.56
N ALA A 712 -22.55 17.31 -45.79
CA ALA A 712 -23.06 17.19 -44.44
C ALA A 712 -24.45 16.54 -44.45
N GLN A 713 -24.67 15.58 -43.55
CA GLN A 713 -25.92 14.82 -43.49
C GLN A 713 -26.45 14.75 -42.07
N ARG A 714 -27.78 14.80 -41.93
CA ARG A 714 -28.48 14.64 -40.65
C ARG A 714 -29.46 13.47 -40.76
N THR A 715 -29.45 12.57 -39.78
CA THR A 715 -30.31 11.37 -39.77
C THR A 715 -30.91 11.17 -38.38
N ALA A 716 -32.22 11.01 -38.27
CA ALA A 716 -32.87 10.65 -37.02
C ALA A 716 -32.75 9.14 -36.76
N VAL A 717 -32.46 8.74 -35.53
CA VAL A 717 -32.38 7.35 -35.10
C VAL A 717 -33.32 7.13 -33.92
N ARG A 718 -34.07 6.02 -33.94
CA ARG A 718 -35.19 5.80 -33.01
C ARG A 718 -34.84 4.95 -31.79
N ARG A 719 -33.73 4.21 -31.80
CA ARG A 719 -33.29 3.33 -30.70
C ARG A 719 -31.78 3.06 -30.72
N ALA A 720 -31.27 2.49 -29.63
CA ALA A 720 -29.89 1.99 -29.54
C ALA A 720 -29.70 0.83 -30.52
N ALA A 721 -28.86 1.02 -31.54
CA ALA A 721 -28.59 0.03 -32.58
C ALA A 721 -27.37 0.45 -33.43
N VAL A 722 -26.94 -0.41 -34.34
CA VAL A 722 -26.01 -0.06 -35.41
C VAL A 722 -26.79 0.50 -36.59
N HIS A 723 -26.48 1.73 -36.99
CA HIS A 723 -27.13 2.43 -38.10
C HIS A 723 -26.17 2.54 -39.28
N ARG A 724 -26.63 2.17 -40.48
CA ARG A 724 -25.88 2.33 -41.73
C ARG A 724 -26.24 3.67 -42.37
N LEU A 725 -25.26 4.54 -42.54
CA LEU A 725 -25.41 5.87 -43.13
C LEU A 725 -24.78 5.89 -44.52
N HIS A 726 -25.52 6.39 -45.51
CA HIS A 726 -25.07 6.56 -46.88
C HIS A 726 -24.73 8.03 -47.12
N VAL A 727 -23.47 8.40 -46.87
CA VAL A 727 -23.01 9.79 -46.92
C VAL A 727 -22.45 10.10 -48.31
N ARG A 728 -22.92 11.18 -48.93
CA ARG A 728 -22.46 11.58 -50.27
C ARG A 728 -21.08 12.24 -50.18
N LEU A 729 -20.15 11.85 -51.05
CA LEU A 729 -18.84 12.50 -51.18
C LEU A 729 -18.97 13.78 -52.02
N ARG A 730 -18.17 14.80 -51.71
CA ARG A 730 -18.07 16.01 -52.55
C ARG A 730 -17.43 15.65 -53.92
N PRO A 731 -17.67 16.44 -54.99
CA PRO A 731 -17.06 16.21 -56.29
C PRO A 731 -15.53 16.06 -56.18
N GLY A 732 -14.94 15.12 -56.93
CA GLY A 732 -13.49 14.85 -56.91
C GLY A 732 -12.99 13.95 -55.75
N GLU A 733 -13.64 13.94 -54.58
CA GLU A 733 -13.17 13.19 -53.41
C GLU A 733 -13.21 11.67 -53.57
N ALA A 734 -14.22 11.16 -54.27
CA ALA A 734 -14.30 9.74 -54.59
C ALA A 734 -13.13 9.27 -55.48
N ARG A 735 -12.59 10.13 -56.35
CA ARG A 735 -11.41 9.84 -57.18
C ARG A 735 -10.13 9.94 -56.36
N ARG A 736 -10.03 10.95 -55.48
CA ARG A 736 -8.90 11.13 -54.55
C ARG A 736 -8.71 9.91 -53.64
N LEU A 737 -9.80 9.37 -53.09
CA LEU A 737 -9.80 8.18 -52.22
C LEU A 737 -9.52 6.85 -52.93
N ARG A 738 -9.32 6.82 -54.26
CA ARG A 738 -8.82 5.61 -54.95
C ARG A 738 -7.31 5.44 -54.83
N ARG A 739 -6.57 6.46 -54.39
CA ARG A 739 -5.13 6.35 -54.14
C ARG A 739 -4.90 5.61 -52.82
N PRO A 740 -4.02 4.59 -52.75
CA PRO A 740 -3.79 3.80 -51.54
C PRO A 740 -3.34 4.65 -50.32
N SER A 741 -2.67 5.77 -50.56
CA SER A 741 -2.19 6.69 -49.52
C SER A 741 -3.23 7.74 -49.09
N ALA A 742 -4.36 7.85 -49.79
CA ALA A 742 -5.35 8.89 -49.49
C ALA A 742 -6.12 8.59 -48.21
N ARG A 743 -6.31 9.62 -47.38
CA ARG A 743 -7.10 9.58 -46.15
C ARG A 743 -8.21 10.63 -46.19
N LEU A 744 -9.37 10.27 -45.64
CA LEU A 744 -10.49 11.17 -45.38
C LEU A 744 -10.91 11.03 -43.92
N THR A 745 -10.82 12.13 -43.16
CA THR A 745 -11.35 12.19 -41.80
C THR A 745 -12.79 12.67 -41.83
N VAL A 746 -13.68 11.92 -41.20
CA VAL A 746 -15.10 12.26 -41.05
C VAL A 746 -15.46 12.24 -39.59
N SER A 747 -16.19 13.26 -39.13
CA SER A 747 -16.68 13.35 -37.77
C SER A 747 -18.19 13.10 -37.73
N VAL A 748 -18.61 12.25 -36.79
CA VAL A 748 -20.01 11.89 -36.55
C VAL A 748 -20.40 12.35 -35.16
N VAL A 749 -21.42 13.19 -35.06
CA VAL A 749 -21.95 13.71 -33.80
C VAL A 749 -23.31 13.10 -33.53
N PHE A 750 -23.50 12.50 -32.36
CA PHE A 750 -24.80 12.06 -31.88
C PHE A 750 -25.38 13.08 -30.90
N LEU A 751 -26.64 13.45 -31.14
CA LEU A 751 -27.43 14.35 -30.30
C LEU A 751 -28.61 13.55 -29.73
N PRO A 752 -28.60 13.20 -28.43
CA PRO A 752 -29.70 12.48 -27.78
C PRO A 752 -31.02 13.26 -27.86
N ARG A 753 -32.16 12.55 -27.81
CA ARG A 753 -33.50 13.16 -27.93
C ARG A 753 -34.04 13.79 -26.65
N ARG A 754 -33.47 13.47 -25.47
CA ARG A 754 -33.82 14.06 -24.17
C ARG A 754 -32.74 15.08 -23.80
N ASP A 755 -33.15 16.32 -23.57
CA ASP A 755 -32.26 17.46 -23.33
C ASP A 755 -31.51 17.31 -22.00
N GLY A 756 -30.17 17.44 -22.07
CA GLY A 756 -29.27 17.35 -20.91
C GLY A 756 -28.02 16.50 -21.12
N ALA A 757 -27.98 15.62 -22.13
CA ALA A 757 -26.84 14.72 -22.36
C ALA A 757 -25.76 15.31 -23.30
N ALA A 758 -24.49 15.01 -22.99
CA ALA A 758 -23.32 15.45 -23.74
C ALA A 758 -23.35 15.03 -25.23
N ARG A 759 -22.86 15.90 -26.12
CA ARG A 759 -22.70 15.58 -27.55
C ARG A 759 -21.60 14.55 -27.71
N LEU A 760 -21.94 13.35 -28.18
CA LEU A 760 -20.94 12.32 -28.45
C LEU A 760 -20.35 12.55 -29.85
N ARG A 761 -19.02 12.55 -30.01
CA ARG A 761 -18.36 12.69 -31.32
C ARG A 761 -17.43 11.52 -31.60
N ALA A 762 -17.59 10.84 -32.73
CA ALA A 762 -16.55 9.99 -33.30
C ALA A 762 -15.83 10.73 -34.42
N SER A 763 -14.56 10.39 -34.62
CA SER A 763 -13.87 10.63 -35.89
C SER A 763 -13.44 9.29 -36.47
N ALA A 764 -13.67 9.09 -37.77
CA ALA A 764 -13.19 7.94 -38.50
C ALA A 764 -12.24 8.39 -39.60
N ILE A 765 -11.11 7.70 -39.74
CA ILE A 765 -10.18 7.87 -40.86
C ILE A 765 -10.50 6.79 -41.88
N VAL A 766 -11.05 7.21 -43.02
CA VAL A 766 -11.29 6.33 -44.15
C VAL A 766 -10.05 6.34 -45.02
N ARG A 767 -9.38 5.19 -45.14
CA ARG A 767 -8.24 5.01 -46.05
C ARG A 767 -8.74 4.59 -47.42
N GLY A 768 -8.06 5.06 -48.46
CA GLY A 768 -8.30 4.59 -49.82
C GLY A 768 -8.07 3.08 -49.91
N ARG A 769 -8.84 2.39 -50.76
CA ARG A 769 -8.61 0.97 -51.01
C ARG A 769 -7.24 0.80 -51.70
N ARG A 770 -6.53 -0.28 -51.36
CA ARG A 770 -5.60 -0.88 -52.33
C ARG A 770 -6.42 -1.47 -53.46
#